data_AF-A0AAW7D1E2-F1
#
_entry.id   AF-A0AAW7D1E2-F1
#
_cell.length_a   1.000
_cell.length_b   1.000
_cell.length_c   1.000
_cell.angle_alpha   90.00
_cell.angle_beta   90.00
_cell.angle_gamma   90.00
#
_symmetry.space_group_name_H-M   'P 1'
#
loop_
_entity.id
_entity.type
_entity.pdbx_description
1 polymer ?
#
loop_
_entity_poly.entity_id
_entity_poly.type
_entity_poly.pdbx_seq_one_letter_code
_entity_poly.pdbx_strand_id
1 'polypeptide(L)'
;MNKVKHIKKTTTSCFDLLGLTVKRLLGLAVGIGFLLRMVLAFQVREDLNLLYLFKLSVLGMINDISLTLILCLFIGLQVLGVSHIKYKKPWGYFIFGCYVALLLYVLFFNTIFHEYGNVVPTIAQGFFFYKALSFGLRLFIPTIRSTWSYVIYVGIVFIYAVVLVQFVALGEYLFWDEFGVRYNFIAVDYLIYTNEVVGNIAESYPIKTILISVVVLATLLTYWVVRGTKSAFAQPMESKQRISALLGYSIAVVVSIGILNYTTKFQTTDNVYYNELQANGGYKFYQAFKSSRLDYNHFYEKLDEKQAQAIVNEMYSSKGMENIQTIVDTVSTSKKNIVLITVESLSASFMERYGNTDQITPNLDQLAKESLVFDNLFAVGNRTVRGLEAVTLSRPPSAGESLVKQDNNADLFSLGKVLKNQGYQVQYLYGGDSYFDNMKTFFGGNHYEIIDKSALNPSEISFSNIWGVCDEDMFAKALKTFDANSAKGQPFFSHIMTVSNHRPYTYPEGKINIAGDSQSRDGGVKYTDYAIGKFIEQAKTKSWFKDTVFVILADHCASSAGKASLPLERYRIPALIYAPGFIQPKAEKRLVSQIDVMPTLLGLLHFTYESRFFGQDIYNKTYQERAFLATYQNLGYLENDILTVLSPNRKVEQFKVTLKEDGEYRMEKQTQLDEYLMKRAVANYQVASYDK
;
A
#
# COMPACT_ATOMS: atom_id res chain seq x y z
N MET A 1 -68.22 25.74 -30.53
CA MET A 1 -66.83 25.74 -31.05
C MET A 1 -65.87 25.43 -29.91
N ASN A 2 -65.54 24.15 -29.69
CA ASN A 2 -64.55 23.73 -28.68
C ASN A 2 -63.19 23.53 -29.35
N LYS A 3 -62.21 24.38 -29.02
CA LYS A 3 -60.80 24.21 -29.41
C LYS A 3 -60.13 23.22 -28.46
N VAL A 4 -59.95 21.99 -28.93
CA VAL A 4 -59.08 21.00 -28.28
C VAL A 4 -57.61 21.43 -28.51
N LYS A 5 -56.92 21.82 -27.43
CA LYS A 5 -55.46 22.00 -27.43
C LYS A 5 -54.81 20.62 -27.58
N HIS A 6 -54.23 20.34 -28.74
CA HIS A 6 -53.30 19.23 -28.91
C HIS A 6 -52.04 19.49 -28.08
N ILE A 7 -51.90 18.78 -26.95
CA ILE A 7 -50.63 18.62 -26.26
C ILE A 7 -49.77 17.70 -27.13
N LYS A 8 -48.82 18.26 -27.88
CA LYS A 8 -47.73 17.50 -28.51
C LYS A 8 -46.91 16.85 -27.39
N LYS A 9 -47.10 15.55 -27.14
CA LYS A 9 -46.10 14.74 -26.43
C LYS A 9 -44.86 14.68 -27.32
N THR A 10 -43.85 15.49 -27.02
CA THR A 10 -42.50 15.36 -27.59
C THR A 10 -41.97 13.99 -27.19
N THR A 11 -42.01 13.03 -28.11
CA THR A 11 -41.36 11.73 -27.94
C THR A 11 -39.85 11.93 -28.01
N THR A 12 -39.19 11.94 -26.86
CA THR A 12 -37.73 11.97 -26.73
C THR A 12 -37.12 10.80 -27.49
N SER A 13 -36.20 11.07 -28.42
CA SER A 13 -35.57 10.01 -29.21
C SER A 13 -34.63 9.16 -28.34
N CYS A 14 -34.33 7.93 -28.77
CA CYS A 14 -33.36 7.08 -28.06
C CYS A 14 -31.91 7.62 -28.16
N PHE A 15 -31.63 8.56 -29.07
CA PHE A 15 -30.40 9.34 -29.09
C PHE A 15 -30.36 10.37 -27.95
N ASP A 16 -31.45 11.11 -27.76
CA ASP A 16 -31.60 12.09 -26.67
C ASP A 16 -31.55 11.40 -25.30
N LEU A 17 -32.00 10.15 -25.21
CA LEU A 17 -31.87 9.30 -24.03
C LEU A 17 -30.41 9.05 -23.63
N LEU A 18 -29.56 8.68 -24.60
CA LEU A 18 -28.14 8.40 -24.32
C LEU A 18 -27.46 9.68 -23.82
N GLY A 19 -27.72 10.80 -24.49
CA GLY A 19 -27.25 12.12 -24.06
C GLY A 19 -27.74 12.49 -22.66
N LEU A 20 -29.01 12.26 -22.35
CA LEU A 20 -29.58 12.53 -21.02
C LEU A 20 -28.96 11.63 -19.93
N THR A 21 -28.76 10.35 -20.22
CA THR A 21 -28.15 9.39 -19.29
C THR A 21 -26.71 9.81 -18.98
N VAL A 22 -25.90 10.03 -20.02
CA VAL A 22 -24.50 10.43 -19.86
C VAL A 22 -24.42 11.77 -19.13
N LYS A 23 -25.27 12.75 -19.46
CA LYS A 23 -25.34 14.03 -18.75
C LYS A 23 -25.64 13.87 -17.26
N ARG A 24 -26.61 13.00 -16.91
CA ARG A 24 -26.97 12.73 -15.51
C ARG A 24 -25.84 12.02 -14.76
N LEU A 25 -25.21 11.02 -15.37
CA LEU A 25 -24.07 10.31 -14.78
C LEU A 25 -22.86 11.22 -14.58
N LEU A 26 -22.55 12.06 -15.56
CA LEU A 26 -21.51 13.09 -15.44
C LEU A 26 -21.80 14.03 -14.27
N GLY A 27 -23.04 14.51 -14.14
CA GLY A 27 -23.44 15.38 -13.02
C GLY A 27 -23.25 14.70 -11.66
N LEU A 28 -23.60 13.41 -11.54
CA LEU A 28 -23.38 12.65 -10.31
C LEU A 28 -21.89 12.44 -10.01
N ALA A 29 -21.12 12.03 -11.01
CA ALA A 29 -19.69 11.77 -10.83
C ALA A 29 -18.92 13.03 -10.44
N VAL A 30 -19.18 14.16 -11.10
CA VAL A 30 -18.59 15.45 -10.76
C VAL A 30 -19.03 15.91 -9.37
N GLY A 31 -20.33 15.81 -9.05
CA GLY A 31 -20.84 16.24 -7.75
C GLY A 31 -20.24 15.42 -6.59
N ILE A 32 -20.24 14.09 -6.73
CA ILE A 32 -19.68 13.18 -5.72
C ILE A 32 -18.16 13.33 -5.63
N GLY A 33 -17.46 13.42 -6.76
CA GLY A 33 -16.02 13.64 -6.78
C GLY A 33 -15.61 14.97 -6.16
N PHE A 34 -16.38 16.05 -6.40
CA PHE A 34 -16.16 17.34 -5.76
C PHE A 34 -16.39 17.29 -4.24
N LEU A 35 -17.52 16.72 -3.80
CA LEU A 35 -17.80 16.56 -2.38
C LEU A 35 -16.73 15.74 -1.67
N LEU A 36 -16.30 14.62 -2.27
CA LEU A 36 -15.22 13.81 -1.76
C LEU A 36 -13.94 14.63 -1.60
N ARG A 37 -13.51 15.37 -2.63
CA ARG A 37 -12.30 16.22 -2.52
C ARG A 37 -12.39 17.24 -1.40
N MET A 38 -13.56 17.82 -1.15
CA MET A 38 -13.75 18.73 -0.03
C MET A 38 -13.58 18.01 1.30
N VAL A 39 -14.22 16.85 1.49
CA VAL A 39 -14.08 16.01 2.69
C VAL A 39 -12.61 15.65 2.93
N LEU A 40 -11.91 15.17 1.89
CA LEU A 40 -10.49 14.78 1.99
C LEU A 40 -9.60 15.98 2.33
N ALA A 41 -9.86 17.16 1.74
CA ALA A 41 -9.10 18.38 2.03
C ALA A 41 -9.28 18.84 3.49
N PHE A 42 -10.47 18.68 4.06
CA PHE A 42 -10.73 19.01 5.47
C PHE A 42 -9.98 18.08 6.44
N GLN A 43 -9.83 16.79 6.11
CA GLN A 43 -9.10 15.85 6.96
C GLN A 43 -7.62 16.22 7.14
N VAL A 44 -6.99 16.77 6.11
CA VAL A 44 -5.56 17.14 6.13
C VAL A 44 -5.31 18.59 6.59
N ARG A 45 -6.36 19.33 6.97
CA ARG A 45 -6.30 20.72 7.47
C ARG A 45 -5.47 21.66 6.59
N GLU A 46 -5.58 21.52 5.27
CA GLU A 46 -4.81 22.34 4.32
C GLU A 46 -5.46 23.73 4.12
N ASP A 47 -4.62 24.78 4.09
CA ASP A 47 -5.05 26.14 3.77
C ASP A 47 -5.34 26.27 2.26
N LEU A 48 -6.61 26.07 1.89
CA LEU A 48 -7.07 26.16 0.50
C LEU A 48 -7.08 27.62 0.02
N ASN A 49 -6.00 28.06 -0.63
CA ASN A 49 -6.03 29.33 -1.35
C ASN A 49 -6.90 29.26 -2.63
N LEU A 50 -7.30 30.42 -3.16
CA LEU A 50 -8.19 30.52 -4.33
C LEU A 50 -7.69 29.77 -5.57
N LEU A 51 -6.37 29.77 -5.82
CA LEU A 51 -5.79 29.07 -6.96
C LEU A 51 -5.88 27.55 -6.79
N TYR A 52 -5.69 27.05 -5.57
CA TYR A 52 -5.85 25.62 -5.26
C TYR A 52 -7.31 25.20 -5.30
N LEU A 53 -8.22 26.00 -4.77
CA LEU A 53 -9.65 25.74 -4.88
C LEU A 53 -10.07 25.65 -6.36
N PHE A 54 -9.52 26.54 -7.21
CA PHE A 54 -9.74 26.49 -8.65
C PHE A 54 -9.18 25.22 -9.29
N LYS A 55 -7.92 24.85 -9.02
CA LYS A 55 -7.31 23.63 -9.56
C LYS A 55 -8.05 22.37 -9.12
N LEU A 56 -8.34 22.25 -7.83
CA LEU A 56 -9.10 21.15 -7.24
C LEU A 56 -10.48 21.01 -7.90
N SER A 57 -11.17 22.14 -8.11
CA SER A 57 -12.49 22.15 -8.74
C SER A 57 -12.42 21.83 -10.22
N VAL A 58 -11.59 22.55 -10.99
CA VAL A 58 -11.57 22.47 -12.45
C VAL A 58 -10.82 21.23 -12.95
N LEU A 59 -9.59 20.98 -12.48
CA LEU A 59 -8.84 19.79 -12.90
C LEU A 59 -9.48 18.53 -12.35
N GLY A 60 -9.97 18.57 -11.11
CA GLY A 60 -10.75 17.48 -10.52
C GLY A 60 -11.99 17.16 -11.35
N MET A 61 -12.79 18.18 -11.71
CA MET A 61 -13.97 18.01 -12.57
C MET A 61 -13.60 17.45 -13.95
N ILE A 62 -12.54 17.95 -14.58
CA ILE A 62 -12.07 17.45 -15.89
C ILE A 62 -11.73 15.96 -15.78
N ASN A 63 -11.00 15.57 -14.73
CA ASN A 63 -10.62 14.18 -14.50
C ASN A 63 -11.86 13.28 -14.25
N ASP A 64 -12.83 13.75 -13.47
CA ASP A 64 -14.08 13.00 -13.22
C ASP A 64 -14.92 12.85 -14.49
N ILE A 65 -15.02 13.90 -15.30
CA ILE A 65 -15.69 13.86 -16.60
C ILE A 65 -15.01 12.84 -17.50
N SER A 66 -13.68 12.90 -17.63
CA SER A 66 -12.92 12.00 -18.49
C SER A 66 -13.04 10.54 -18.04
N LEU A 67 -12.90 10.24 -16.74
CA LEU A 67 -13.07 8.86 -16.26
C LEU A 67 -14.51 8.38 -16.46
N THR A 68 -15.51 9.23 -16.21
CA THR A 68 -16.92 8.89 -16.41
C THR A 68 -17.25 8.58 -17.87
N LEU A 69 -16.69 9.35 -18.81
CA LEU A 69 -16.82 9.09 -20.24
C LEU A 69 -16.10 7.80 -20.65
N ILE A 70 -15.04 7.39 -19.98
CA ILE A 70 -14.45 6.06 -20.24
C ILE A 70 -15.38 4.97 -19.72
N LEU A 71 -15.85 5.09 -18.48
CA LEU A 71 -16.70 4.07 -17.84
C LEU A 71 -18.08 3.91 -18.49
N CYS A 72 -18.65 5.00 -19.04
CA CYS A 72 -19.92 4.94 -19.75
C CYS A 72 -19.80 4.23 -21.14
N LEU A 73 -18.60 3.74 -21.54
CA LEU A 73 -18.41 2.94 -22.76
C LEU A 73 -19.36 1.75 -22.81
N PHE A 74 -19.60 1.10 -21.68
CA PHE A 74 -20.54 -0.01 -21.59
C PHE A 74 -21.99 0.42 -21.86
N ILE A 75 -22.36 1.66 -21.52
CA ILE A 75 -23.66 2.26 -21.85
C ILE A 75 -23.71 2.60 -23.35
N GLY A 76 -22.62 3.11 -23.92
CA GLY A 76 -22.48 3.32 -25.36
C GLY A 76 -22.64 2.01 -26.15
N LEU A 77 -22.00 0.92 -25.71
CA LEU A 77 -22.11 -0.40 -26.34
C LEU A 77 -23.53 -1.00 -26.21
N GLN A 78 -24.29 -0.66 -25.17
CA GLN A 78 -25.70 -1.08 -25.06
C GLN A 78 -26.57 -0.51 -26.19
N VAL A 79 -26.19 0.61 -26.81
CA VAL A 79 -26.91 1.18 -27.96
C VAL A 79 -26.92 0.21 -29.15
N LEU A 80 -25.86 -0.57 -29.34
CA LEU A 80 -25.83 -1.68 -30.30
C LEU A 80 -26.85 -2.77 -29.93
N GLY A 81 -27.08 -2.93 -28.63
CA GLY A 81 -27.99 -3.88 -28.00
C GLY A 81 -29.49 -3.60 -28.18
N VAL A 82 -29.90 -2.35 -28.43
CA VAL A 82 -31.32 -1.94 -28.55
C VAL A 82 -31.89 -2.20 -29.96
N SER A 83 -31.04 -2.51 -30.94
CA SER A 83 -31.44 -2.85 -32.31
C SER A 83 -32.39 -4.05 -32.38
N HIS A 84 -33.52 -3.92 -33.07
CA HIS A 84 -34.36 -5.07 -33.41
C HIS A 84 -33.92 -5.82 -34.67
N ILE A 85 -33.01 -5.25 -35.47
CA ILE A 85 -32.53 -5.85 -36.73
C ILE A 85 -31.91 -7.22 -36.50
N LYS A 86 -31.18 -7.39 -35.39
CA LYS A 86 -30.51 -8.64 -35.03
C LYS A 86 -31.45 -9.81 -34.73
N TYR A 87 -32.76 -9.57 -34.59
CA TYR A 87 -33.75 -10.64 -34.40
C TYR A 87 -34.45 -11.02 -35.71
N LYS A 88 -34.16 -10.33 -36.82
CA LYS A 88 -34.73 -10.66 -38.14
C LYS A 88 -34.02 -11.89 -38.73
N LYS A 89 -34.74 -12.65 -39.57
CA LYS A 89 -34.17 -13.78 -40.31
C LYS A 89 -33.17 -13.29 -41.39
N PRO A 90 -32.07 -14.04 -41.66
CA PRO A 90 -31.63 -15.26 -40.95
C PRO A 90 -30.82 -14.97 -39.67
N TRP A 91 -30.35 -13.73 -39.49
CA TRP A 91 -29.36 -13.32 -38.50
C TRP A 91 -29.73 -13.62 -37.04
N GLY A 92 -31.00 -13.51 -36.66
CA GLY A 92 -31.42 -13.81 -35.28
C GLY A 92 -31.21 -15.27 -34.87
N TYR A 93 -31.47 -16.20 -35.78
CA TYR A 93 -31.27 -17.63 -35.52
C TYR A 93 -29.79 -17.98 -35.53
N PHE A 94 -29.01 -17.34 -36.41
CA PHE A 94 -27.56 -17.50 -36.45
C PHE A 94 -26.91 -17.03 -35.13
N ILE A 95 -27.20 -15.80 -34.68
CA ILE A 95 -26.65 -15.25 -33.42
C ILE A 95 -27.07 -16.10 -32.22
N PHE A 96 -28.32 -16.53 -32.16
CA PHE A 96 -28.80 -17.42 -31.09
C PHE A 96 -28.06 -18.77 -31.12
N GLY A 97 -27.91 -19.37 -32.31
CA GLY A 97 -27.14 -20.60 -32.50
C GLY A 97 -25.69 -20.45 -32.05
N CYS A 98 -25.03 -19.32 -32.33
CA CYS A 98 -23.68 -19.03 -31.84
C CYS A 98 -23.62 -18.96 -30.31
N TYR A 99 -24.57 -18.28 -29.65
CA TYR A 99 -24.60 -18.24 -28.18
C TYR A 99 -24.84 -19.62 -27.55
N VAL A 100 -25.72 -20.42 -28.14
CA VAL A 100 -25.95 -21.80 -27.69
C VAL A 100 -24.71 -22.66 -27.93
N ALA A 101 -24.06 -22.57 -29.10
CA ALA A 101 -22.84 -23.29 -29.38
C ALA A 101 -21.70 -22.92 -28.43
N LEU A 102 -21.53 -21.62 -28.12
CA LEU A 102 -20.56 -21.16 -27.13
C LEU A 102 -20.90 -21.65 -25.72
N LEU A 103 -22.17 -21.64 -25.34
CA LEU A 103 -22.61 -22.20 -24.06
C LEU A 103 -22.30 -23.70 -23.97
N LEU A 104 -22.62 -24.47 -25.01
CA LEU A 104 -22.31 -25.91 -25.08
C LEU A 104 -20.80 -26.14 -25.06
N TYR A 105 -20.02 -25.32 -25.78
CA TYR A 105 -18.57 -25.37 -25.78
C TYR A 105 -18.00 -25.23 -24.35
N VAL A 106 -18.47 -24.24 -23.58
CA VAL A 106 -17.98 -24.01 -22.20
C VAL A 106 -18.54 -25.01 -21.17
N LEU A 107 -19.74 -25.56 -21.40
CA LEU A 107 -20.34 -26.54 -20.48
C LEU A 107 -19.76 -27.95 -20.63
N PHE A 108 -19.43 -28.38 -21.84
CA PHE A 108 -19.12 -29.79 -22.13
C PHE A 108 -17.67 -30.06 -22.55
N PHE A 109 -16.86 -29.02 -22.79
CA PHE A 109 -15.48 -29.19 -23.25
C PHE A 109 -14.48 -28.52 -22.32
N ASN A 110 -13.24 -29.03 -22.34
CA ASN A 110 -12.11 -28.39 -21.68
C ASN A 110 -11.63 -27.20 -22.52
N THR A 111 -12.31 -26.06 -22.36
CA THR A 111 -12.03 -24.82 -23.10
C THR A 111 -10.81 -24.06 -22.59
N ILE A 112 -10.35 -23.07 -23.36
CA ILE A 112 -9.29 -22.12 -22.97
C ILE A 112 -9.53 -21.47 -21.59
N PHE A 113 -10.78 -21.37 -21.14
CA PHE A 113 -11.09 -20.81 -19.83
C PHE A 113 -10.56 -21.67 -18.67
N HIS A 114 -10.37 -22.97 -18.87
CA HIS A 114 -9.83 -23.87 -17.84
C HIS A 114 -8.33 -23.70 -17.63
N GLU A 115 -7.61 -23.11 -18.60
CA GLU A 115 -6.19 -22.77 -18.44
C GLU A 115 -5.98 -21.67 -17.38
N TYR A 116 -7.04 -20.93 -17.03
CA TYR A 116 -7.01 -19.83 -16.06
C TYR A 116 -7.62 -20.21 -14.69
N GLY A 117 -7.68 -21.51 -14.38
CA GLY A 117 -8.14 -22.04 -13.09
C GLY A 117 -9.65 -22.32 -13.02
N ASN A 118 -10.13 -22.80 -11.88
CA ASN A 118 -11.48 -23.37 -11.75
C ASN A 118 -12.63 -22.34 -11.74
N VAL A 119 -12.34 -21.07 -11.44
CA VAL A 119 -13.36 -20.02 -11.32
C VAL A 119 -13.75 -19.45 -12.69
N VAL A 120 -12.79 -19.29 -13.60
CA VAL A 120 -12.99 -18.65 -14.91
C VAL A 120 -13.99 -19.42 -15.80
N PRO A 121 -13.95 -20.76 -15.88
CA PRO A 121 -14.98 -21.54 -16.57
C PRO A 121 -16.37 -21.29 -15.99
N THR A 122 -16.51 -21.24 -14.67
CA THR A 122 -17.80 -20.99 -14.00
C THR A 122 -18.39 -19.61 -14.37
N ILE A 123 -17.55 -18.58 -14.39
CA ILE A 123 -17.94 -17.23 -14.84
C ILE A 123 -18.36 -17.25 -16.32
N ALA A 124 -17.57 -17.92 -17.18
CA ALA A 124 -17.87 -18.03 -18.59
C ALA A 124 -19.20 -18.78 -18.84
N GLN A 125 -19.47 -19.87 -18.11
CA GLN A 125 -20.73 -20.60 -18.15
C GLN A 125 -21.91 -19.70 -17.78
N GLY A 126 -21.84 -19.00 -16.65
CA GLY A 126 -22.89 -18.07 -16.22
C GLY A 126 -23.14 -16.96 -17.24
N PHE A 127 -22.06 -16.39 -17.81
CA PHE A 127 -22.15 -15.35 -18.83
C PHE A 127 -22.81 -15.84 -20.12
N PHE A 128 -22.34 -16.96 -20.69
CA PHE A 128 -22.92 -17.49 -21.93
C PHE A 128 -24.32 -18.04 -21.73
N PHE A 129 -24.63 -18.60 -20.55
CA PHE A 129 -25.97 -19.01 -20.18
C PHE A 129 -26.92 -17.81 -20.19
N TYR A 130 -26.54 -16.74 -19.50
CA TYR A 130 -27.30 -15.49 -19.51
C TYR A 130 -27.46 -14.94 -20.93
N LYS A 131 -26.40 -14.91 -21.75
CA LYS A 131 -26.47 -14.40 -23.13
C LYS A 131 -27.41 -15.24 -24.00
N ALA A 132 -27.31 -16.57 -23.95
CA ALA A 132 -28.18 -17.48 -24.70
C ALA A 132 -29.64 -17.32 -24.25
N LEU A 133 -29.91 -17.38 -22.94
CA LEU A 133 -31.27 -17.25 -22.39
C LEU A 133 -31.88 -15.88 -22.70
N SER A 134 -31.16 -14.80 -22.38
CA SER A 134 -31.57 -13.41 -22.62
C SER A 134 -31.81 -13.12 -24.10
N PHE A 135 -30.97 -13.66 -25.00
CA PHE A 135 -31.13 -13.47 -26.43
C PHE A 135 -32.28 -14.32 -26.99
N GLY A 136 -32.41 -15.59 -26.57
CA GLY A 136 -33.46 -16.51 -26.97
C GLY A 136 -34.85 -16.00 -26.56
N LEU A 137 -35.03 -15.60 -25.31
CA LEU A 137 -36.29 -14.99 -24.84
C LEU A 137 -36.71 -13.80 -25.71
N ARG A 138 -35.76 -12.91 -26.04
CA ARG A 138 -36.04 -11.76 -26.92
C ARG A 138 -36.23 -12.14 -28.39
N LEU A 139 -35.63 -13.23 -28.86
CA LEU A 139 -35.83 -13.73 -30.23
C LEU A 139 -37.26 -14.25 -30.38
N PHE A 140 -37.69 -15.14 -29.49
CA PHE A 140 -38.96 -15.87 -29.58
C PHE A 140 -40.17 -15.13 -28.98
N ILE A 141 -39.94 -14.16 -28.08
CA ILE A 141 -41.01 -13.36 -27.44
C ILE A 141 -40.78 -11.87 -27.76
N PRO A 142 -41.28 -11.36 -28.91
CA PRO A 142 -41.03 -9.97 -29.32
C PRO A 142 -41.55 -8.91 -28.35
N THR A 143 -42.64 -9.20 -27.63
CA THR A 143 -43.32 -8.27 -26.72
C THR A 143 -42.46 -7.85 -25.53
N ILE A 144 -41.51 -8.69 -25.10
CA ILE A 144 -40.63 -8.37 -23.97
C ILE A 144 -39.40 -7.55 -24.38
N ARG A 145 -39.10 -7.39 -25.68
CA ARG A 145 -37.83 -6.81 -26.16
C ARG A 145 -37.55 -5.43 -25.59
N SER A 146 -38.55 -4.55 -25.59
CA SER A 146 -38.44 -3.18 -25.10
C SER A 146 -38.22 -3.14 -23.58
N THR A 147 -39.09 -3.83 -22.83
CA THR A 147 -39.00 -3.93 -21.37
C THR A 147 -37.68 -4.57 -20.92
N TRP A 148 -37.25 -5.65 -21.57
CA TRP A 148 -36.01 -6.35 -21.27
C TRP A 148 -34.79 -5.48 -21.54
N SER A 149 -34.77 -4.73 -22.65
CA SER A 149 -33.69 -3.79 -22.95
C SER A 149 -33.64 -2.65 -21.93
N TYR A 150 -34.79 -2.16 -21.47
CA TYR A 150 -34.87 -1.19 -20.39
C TYR A 150 -34.34 -1.75 -19.07
N VAL A 151 -34.70 -2.98 -18.69
CA VAL A 151 -34.20 -3.63 -17.47
C VAL A 151 -32.68 -3.82 -17.51
N ILE A 152 -32.12 -4.27 -18.64
CA ILE A 152 -30.66 -4.37 -18.82
C ILE A 152 -30.00 -2.99 -18.66
N TYR A 153 -30.58 -1.96 -19.27
CA TYR A 153 -30.09 -0.60 -19.14
C TYR A 153 -30.12 -0.12 -17.67
N VAL A 154 -31.23 -0.33 -16.95
CA VAL A 154 -31.34 -0.01 -15.53
C VAL A 154 -30.28 -0.76 -14.72
N GLY A 155 -30.05 -2.04 -15.00
CA GLY A 155 -29.02 -2.85 -14.32
C GLY A 155 -27.60 -2.31 -14.56
N ILE A 156 -27.29 -1.83 -15.76
CA ILE A 156 -25.98 -1.24 -16.06
C ILE A 156 -25.80 0.11 -15.36
N VAL A 157 -26.84 0.95 -15.36
CA VAL A 157 -26.83 2.20 -14.60
C VAL A 157 -26.69 1.92 -13.11
N PHE A 158 -27.31 0.85 -12.59
CA PHE A 158 -27.15 0.42 -11.20
C PHE A 158 -25.73 -0.02 -10.88
N ILE A 159 -25.12 -0.87 -11.70
CA ILE A 159 -23.71 -1.27 -11.54
C ILE A 159 -22.81 -0.02 -11.55
N TYR A 160 -23.04 0.91 -12.47
CA TYR A 160 -22.28 2.16 -12.51
C TYR A 160 -22.47 2.98 -11.22
N ALA A 161 -23.70 3.11 -10.72
CA ALA A 161 -23.98 3.81 -9.47
C ALA A 161 -23.32 3.12 -8.26
N VAL A 162 -23.31 1.78 -8.21
CA VAL A 162 -22.59 1.02 -7.18
C VAL A 162 -21.10 1.31 -7.25
N VAL A 163 -20.48 1.21 -8.43
CA VAL A 163 -19.04 1.52 -8.60
C VAL A 163 -18.74 2.95 -8.15
N LEU A 164 -19.59 3.92 -8.52
CA LEU A 164 -19.38 5.31 -8.13
C LEU A 164 -19.47 5.51 -6.61
N VAL A 165 -20.48 4.93 -5.95
CA VAL A 165 -20.64 5.07 -4.48
C VAL A 165 -19.57 4.28 -3.73
N GLN A 166 -19.31 3.04 -4.13
CA GLN A 166 -18.40 2.15 -3.43
C GLN A 166 -16.93 2.47 -3.72
N PHE A 167 -16.55 2.55 -5.00
CA PHE A 167 -15.14 2.65 -5.40
C PHE A 167 -14.65 4.10 -5.41
N VAL A 168 -15.45 5.04 -5.93
CA VAL A 168 -15.02 6.46 -6.02
C VAL A 168 -15.23 7.19 -4.71
N ALA A 169 -16.35 7.01 -4.01
CA ALA A 169 -16.61 7.74 -2.77
C ALA A 169 -16.11 7.00 -1.52
N LEU A 170 -16.76 5.90 -1.15
CA LEU A 170 -16.50 5.25 0.13
C LEU A 170 -15.09 4.64 0.21
N GLY A 171 -14.68 3.90 -0.81
CA GLY A 171 -13.38 3.24 -0.84
C GLY A 171 -12.24 4.24 -0.84
N GLU A 172 -12.34 5.36 -1.58
CA GLU A 172 -11.31 6.40 -1.57
C GLU A 172 -11.25 7.12 -0.23
N TYR A 173 -12.40 7.37 0.41
CA TYR A 173 -12.43 7.94 1.76
C TYR A 173 -11.72 7.03 2.77
N LEU A 174 -12.05 5.74 2.80
CA LEU A 174 -11.44 4.78 3.73
C LEU A 174 -9.95 4.58 3.45
N PHE A 175 -9.56 4.55 2.18
CA PHE A 175 -8.15 4.43 1.80
C PHE A 175 -7.35 5.68 2.15
N TRP A 176 -7.94 6.87 1.99
CA TRP A 176 -7.33 8.13 2.40
C TRP A 176 -7.19 8.24 3.93
N ASP A 177 -8.21 7.81 4.67
CA ASP A 177 -8.17 7.79 6.15
C ASP A 177 -7.00 6.95 6.67
N GLU A 178 -6.68 5.83 6.00
CA GLU A 178 -5.57 4.96 6.40
C GLU A 178 -4.20 5.46 5.91
N PHE A 179 -4.08 5.88 4.64
CA PHE A 179 -2.76 6.12 4.02
C PHE A 179 -2.45 7.59 3.74
N GLY A 180 -3.44 8.48 3.85
CA GLY A 180 -3.32 9.91 3.55
C GLY A 180 -3.11 10.25 2.07
N VAL A 181 -3.39 9.33 1.15
CA VAL A 181 -3.25 9.52 -0.31
C VAL A 181 -4.38 8.81 -1.06
N ARG A 182 -4.59 9.12 -2.35
CA ARG A 182 -5.52 8.36 -3.18
C ARG A 182 -4.93 6.98 -3.53
N TYR A 183 -5.77 6.12 -4.12
CA TYR A 183 -5.34 4.79 -4.59
C TYR A 183 -4.02 4.82 -5.34
N ASN A 184 -3.12 3.93 -4.94
CA ASN A 184 -1.79 3.78 -5.49
C ASN A 184 -1.45 2.27 -5.56
N PHE A 185 -0.17 1.93 -5.62
CA PHE A 185 0.27 0.53 -5.70
C PHE A 185 -0.22 -0.33 -4.52
N ILE A 186 -0.41 0.25 -3.33
CA ILE A 186 -0.93 -0.47 -2.14
C ILE A 186 -2.33 -1.04 -2.45
N ALA A 187 -3.18 -0.27 -3.13
CA ALA A 187 -4.52 -0.74 -3.53
C ALA A 187 -4.46 -1.89 -4.55
N VAL A 188 -3.41 -1.94 -5.38
CA VAL A 188 -3.19 -3.02 -6.35
C VAL A 188 -2.68 -4.28 -5.66
N ASP A 189 -1.70 -4.14 -4.77
CA ASP A 189 -1.14 -5.23 -3.96
C ASP A 189 -2.20 -5.95 -3.14
N TYR A 190 -3.17 -5.20 -2.62
CA TYR A 190 -4.29 -5.74 -1.86
C TYR A 190 -5.20 -6.66 -2.67
N LEU A 191 -5.14 -6.63 -4.01
CA LEU A 191 -5.83 -7.62 -4.85
C LEU A 191 -5.20 -9.01 -4.76
N ILE A 192 -3.89 -9.10 -4.45
CA ILE A 192 -3.15 -10.37 -4.35
C ILE A 192 -3.51 -11.09 -3.04
N TYR A 193 -3.57 -10.35 -1.92
CA TYR A 193 -3.88 -10.87 -0.58
C TYR A 193 -5.37 -10.70 -0.24
N THR A 194 -6.24 -11.21 -1.10
CA THR A 194 -7.67 -10.90 -1.06
C THR A 194 -8.34 -11.39 0.22
N ASN A 195 -7.89 -12.52 0.78
CA ASN A 195 -8.46 -13.10 1.99
C ASN A 195 -8.21 -12.21 3.22
N GLU A 196 -6.96 -11.82 3.44
CA GLU A 196 -6.52 -10.99 4.56
C GLU A 196 -7.16 -9.60 4.45
N VAL A 197 -7.17 -9.02 3.26
CA VAL A 197 -7.75 -7.68 3.02
C VAL A 197 -9.27 -7.68 3.22
N VAL A 198 -9.99 -8.66 2.67
CA VAL A 198 -11.45 -8.74 2.84
C VAL A 198 -11.82 -9.02 4.30
N GLY A 199 -11.07 -9.91 4.96
CA GLY A 199 -11.25 -10.19 6.38
C GLY A 199 -11.02 -8.93 7.24
N ASN A 200 -9.94 -8.19 6.97
CA ASN A 200 -9.65 -6.93 7.66
C ASN A 200 -10.76 -5.90 7.46
N ILE A 201 -11.27 -5.74 6.23
CA ILE A 201 -12.40 -4.83 5.97
C ILE A 201 -13.65 -5.28 6.73
N ALA A 202 -13.91 -6.58 6.79
CA ALA A 202 -15.09 -7.13 7.48
C ALA A 202 -15.02 -6.95 9.01
N GLU A 203 -13.82 -7.06 9.60
CA GLU A 203 -13.58 -6.87 11.04
C GLU A 203 -13.48 -5.39 11.43
N SER A 204 -12.94 -4.54 10.55
CA SER A 204 -12.69 -3.13 10.81
C SER A 204 -13.90 -2.22 10.62
N TYR A 205 -14.88 -2.65 9.83
CA TYR A 205 -16.00 -1.79 9.42
C TYR A 205 -17.34 -2.49 9.54
N PRO A 206 -18.44 -1.75 9.77
CA PRO A 206 -19.78 -2.31 9.78
C PRO A 206 -20.24 -2.67 8.36
N ILE A 207 -19.64 -3.72 7.78
CA ILE A 207 -19.73 -4.02 6.35
C ILE A 207 -21.17 -4.27 5.90
N LYS A 208 -22.01 -4.87 6.77
CA LYS A 208 -23.44 -5.06 6.50
C LYS A 208 -24.16 -3.73 6.30
N THR A 209 -23.94 -2.78 7.20
CA THR A 209 -24.54 -1.43 7.13
C THR A 209 -24.01 -0.67 5.92
N ILE A 210 -22.72 -0.78 5.64
CA ILE A 210 -22.09 -0.19 4.46
C ILE A 210 -22.71 -0.73 3.17
N LEU A 211 -22.79 -2.05 3.00
CA LEU A 211 -23.32 -2.67 1.79
C LEU A 211 -24.80 -2.32 1.59
N ILE A 212 -25.61 -2.32 2.66
CA ILE A 212 -27.01 -1.88 2.59
C ILE A 212 -27.08 -0.41 2.14
N SER A 213 -26.25 0.46 2.72
CA SER A 213 -26.20 1.88 2.37
C SER A 213 -25.78 2.09 0.91
N VAL A 214 -24.77 1.37 0.42
CA VAL A 214 -24.33 1.39 -0.98
C VAL A 214 -25.47 0.97 -1.90
N VAL A 215 -26.17 -0.13 -1.61
CA VAL A 215 -27.30 -0.59 -2.43
C VAL A 215 -28.43 0.43 -2.44
N VAL A 216 -28.84 0.95 -1.28
CA VAL A 216 -29.91 1.96 -1.18
C VAL A 216 -29.55 3.22 -1.97
N LEU A 217 -28.36 3.77 -1.76
CA LEU A 217 -27.89 4.96 -2.48
C LEU A 217 -27.79 4.68 -3.98
N ALA A 218 -27.21 3.55 -4.39
CA ALA A 218 -27.12 3.18 -5.79
C ALA A 218 -28.50 3.02 -6.43
N THR A 219 -29.49 2.46 -5.72
CA THR A 219 -30.89 2.38 -6.20
C THR A 219 -31.51 3.76 -6.37
N LEU A 220 -31.34 4.67 -5.41
CA LEU A 220 -31.87 6.05 -5.49
C LEU A 220 -31.24 6.83 -6.66
N LEU A 221 -29.92 6.74 -6.80
CA LEU A 221 -29.19 7.36 -7.91
C LEU A 221 -29.61 6.76 -9.24
N THR A 222 -29.74 5.43 -9.31
CA THR A 222 -30.23 4.74 -10.51
C THR A 222 -31.61 5.24 -10.89
N TYR A 223 -32.55 5.29 -9.94
CA TYR A 223 -33.89 5.81 -10.16
C TYR A 223 -33.85 7.24 -10.72
N TRP A 224 -33.02 8.12 -10.13
CA TRP A 224 -32.87 9.49 -10.61
C TRP A 224 -32.28 9.57 -12.03
N VAL A 225 -31.35 8.70 -12.39
CA VAL A 225 -30.76 8.62 -13.73
C VAL A 225 -31.79 8.10 -14.74
N VAL A 226 -32.56 7.06 -14.40
CA VAL A 226 -33.45 6.37 -15.34
C VAL A 226 -34.90 6.90 -15.35
N ARG A 227 -35.26 7.82 -14.46
CA ARG A 227 -36.61 8.42 -14.50
C ARG A 227 -36.85 9.17 -15.81
N GLY A 228 -37.96 8.87 -16.48
CA GLY A 228 -38.32 9.47 -17.76
C GLY A 228 -37.61 8.88 -18.99
N THR A 229 -36.81 7.81 -18.83
CA THR A 229 -36.08 7.20 -19.96
C THR A 229 -36.82 6.02 -20.62
N LYS A 230 -37.81 5.44 -19.92
CA LYS A 230 -38.52 4.22 -20.35
C LYS A 230 -39.15 4.34 -21.74
N SER A 231 -39.73 5.50 -22.07
CA SER A 231 -40.41 5.71 -23.36
C SER A 231 -39.48 5.64 -24.56
N ALA A 232 -38.20 5.95 -24.40
CA ALA A 232 -37.21 5.90 -25.47
C ALA A 232 -36.88 4.45 -25.90
N PHE A 233 -37.13 3.45 -25.05
CA PHE A 233 -36.95 2.04 -25.40
C PHE A 233 -38.11 1.47 -26.21
N ALA A 234 -39.21 2.22 -26.38
CA ALA A 234 -40.34 1.80 -27.21
C ALA A 234 -40.11 2.06 -28.71
N GLN A 235 -39.14 2.94 -29.05
CA GLN A 235 -38.81 3.36 -30.41
C GLN A 235 -37.31 3.08 -30.66
N PRO A 236 -36.94 2.04 -31.44
CA PRO A 236 -35.54 1.70 -31.66
C PRO A 236 -34.79 2.81 -32.40
N MET A 237 -33.52 3.05 -32.06
CA MET A 237 -32.69 4.00 -32.81
C MET A 237 -32.46 3.55 -34.27
N GLU A 238 -32.46 4.52 -35.18
CA GLU A 238 -32.07 4.30 -36.57
C GLU A 238 -30.57 3.96 -36.71
N SER A 239 -30.19 3.29 -37.81
CA SER A 239 -28.80 2.90 -38.07
C SER A 239 -27.82 4.09 -38.09
N LYS A 240 -28.21 5.21 -38.73
CA LYS A 240 -27.36 6.41 -38.82
C LYS A 240 -27.13 7.05 -37.46
N GLN A 241 -28.19 7.19 -36.65
CA GLN A 241 -28.11 7.74 -35.30
C GLN A 241 -27.24 6.89 -34.37
N ARG A 242 -27.29 5.56 -34.51
CA ARG A 242 -26.45 4.64 -33.72
C ARG A 242 -24.98 4.75 -34.08
N ILE A 243 -24.66 4.74 -35.37
CA ILE A 243 -23.27 4.88 -35.83
C ILE A 243 -22.71 6.23 -35.39
N SER A 244 -23.48 7.32 -35.53
CA SER A 244 -23.09 8.64 -35.06
C SER A 244 -22.88 8.69 -33.54
N ALA A 245 -23.79 8.12 -32.75
CA ALA A 245 -23.66 8.04 -31.30
C ALA A 245 -22.41 7.26 -30.87
N LEU A 246 -22.17 6.10 -31.49
CA LEU A 246 -20.99 5.28 -31.21
C LEU A 246 -19.70 5.97 -31.60
N LEU A 247 -19.66 6.61 -32.78
CA LEU A 247 -18.47 7.34 -33.23
C LEU A 247 -18.17 8.52 -32.31
N GLY A 248 -19.18 9.33 -31.97
CA GLY A 248 -19.03 10.44 -31.04
C GLY A 248 -18.56 9.97 -29.66
N TYR A 249 -19.10 8.85 -29.19
CA TYR A 249 -18.69 8.24 -27.93
C TYR A 249 -17.25 7.73 -27.96
N SER A 250 -16.87 7.00 -29.01
CA SER A 250 -15.51 6.49 -29.19
C SER A 250 -14.49 7.63 -29.25
N ILE A 251 -14.80 8.72 -29.96
CA ILE A 251 -13.97 9.93 -29.98
C ILE A 251 -13.85 10.51 -28.57
N ALA A 252 -14.96 10.66 -27.85
CA ALA A 252 -14.97 11.18 -26.48
C ALA A 252 -14.11 10.32 -25.53
N VAL A 253 -14.15 8.99 -25.66
CA VAL A 253 -13.31 8.06 -24.89
C VAL A 253 -11.83 8.27 -25.20
N VAL A 254 -11.45 8.30 -26.48
CA VAL A 254 -10.05 8.50 -26.90
C VAL A 254 -9.53 9.84 -26.40
N VAL A 255 -10.31 10.90 -26.55
CA VAL A 255 -9.97 12.24 -26.04
C VAL A 255 -9.86 12.22 -24.51
N SER A 256 -10.77 11.54 -23.81
CA SER A 256 -10.74 11.44 -22.34
C SER A 256 -9.50 10.70 -21.83
N ILE A 257 -9.05 9.65 -22.52
CA ILE A 257 -7.79 8.96 -22.19
C ILE A 257 -6.61 9.92 -22.37
N GLY A 258 -6.58 10.68 -23.47
CA GLY A 258 -5.56 11.70 -23.73
C GLY A 258 -5.55 12.80 -22.67
N ILE A 259 -6.72 13.27 -22.24
CA ILE A 259 -6.88 14.28 -21.19
C ILE A 259 -6.38 13.76 -19.85
N LEU A 260 -6.79 12.56 -19.41
CA LEU A 260 -6.33 11.98 -18.14
C LEU A 260 -4.81 11.82 -18.10
N ASN A 261 -4.21 11.40 -19.22
CA ASN A 261 -2.75 11.34 -19.34
C ASN A 261 -2.13 12.74 -19.27
N TYR A 262 -2.72 13.73 -19.96
CA TYR A 262 -2.20 15.10 -20.00
C TYR A 262 -2.31 15.82 -18.65
N THR A 263 -3.40 15.62 -17.89
CA THR A 263 -3.65 16.33 -16.63
C THR A 263 -2.65 15.96 -15.53
N THR A 264 -1.98 14.81 -15.63
CA THR A 264 -0.86 14.43 -14.75
C THR A 264 0.26 15.46 -14.75
N LYS A 265 0.47 16.20 -15.86
CA LYS A 265 1.50 17.24 -15.96
C LYS A 265 1.25 18.44 -15.05
N PHE A 266 0.04 18.59 -14.52
CA PHE A 266 -0.30 19.63 -13.54
C PHE A 266 -0.06 19.19 -12.09
N GLN A 267 0.32 17.91 -11.86
CA GLN A 267 0.68 17.36 -10.55
C GLN A 267 2.14 17.67 -10.21
N THR A 268 2.47 18.96 -10.18
CA THR A 268 3.86 19.46 -10.03
C THR A 268 4.05 20.33 -8.80
N THR A 269 3.07 20.40 -7.90
CA THR A 269 3.21 21.19 -6.67
C THR A 269 4.09 20.47 -5.67
N ASP A 270 4.89 21.22 -4.90
CA ASP A 270 5.71 20.62 -3.83
C ASP A 270 4.84 20.03 -2.69
N ASN A 271 3.58 20.50 -2.56
CA ASN A 271 2.58 19.89 -1.67
C ASN A 271 1.90 18.69 -2.34
N VAL A 272 2.14 17.48 -1.82
CA VAL A 272 1.58 16.22 -2.31
C VAL A 272 0.07 16.17 -2.18
N TYR A 273 -0.52 16.68 -1.09
CA TYR A 273 -1.97 16.65 -0.91
C TYR A 273 -2.69 17.40 -2.04
N TYR A 274 -2.12 18.50 -2.55
CA TYR A 274 -2.70 19.19 -3.71
C TYR A 274 -2.66 18.36 -4.99
N ASN A 275 -1.56 17.64 -5.22
CA ASN A 275 -1.43 16.74 -6.37
C ASN A 275 -2.43 15.58 -6.28
N GLU A 276 -2.63 15.03 -5.08
CA GLU A 276 -3.59 13.95 -4.82
C GLU A 276 -5.04 14.42 -4.95
N LEU A 277 -5.39 15.59 -4.39
CA LEU A 277 -6.76 16.11 -4.40
C LEU A 277 -7.25 16.45 -5.81
N GLN A 278 -6.40 17.01 -6.67
CA GLN A 278 -6.76 17.34 -8.06
C GLN A 278 -6.85 16.10 -8.99
N ALA A 279 -6.26 14.98 -8.59
CA ALA A 279 -6.32 13.73 -9.34
C ALA A 279 -7.70 13.05 -9.22
N ASN A 280 -7.86 11.92 -9.92
CA ASN A 280 -8.97 11.00 -9.73
C ASN A 280 -8.41 9.64 -9.31
N GLY A 281 -8.91 9.06 -8.21
CA GLY A 281 -8.32 7.86 -7.62
C GLY A 281 -8.48 6.62 -8.51
N GLY A 282 -9.57 6.49 -9.26
CA GLY A 282 -9.72 5.40 -10.24
C GLY A 282 -8.69 5.44 -11.37
N TYR A 283 -8.30 6.63 -11.82
CA TYR A 283 -7.21 6.77 -12.78
C TYR A 283 -5.82 6.53 -12.14
N LYS A 284 -5.60 6.98 -10.90
CA LYS A 284 -4.35 6.68 -10.15
C LYS A 284 -4.18 5.18 -9.88
N PHE A 285 -5.27 4.48 -9.58
CA PHE A 285 -5.30 3.02 -9.47
C PHE A 285 -4.86 2.34 -10.78
N TYR A 286 -5.39 2.80 -11.92
CA TYR A 286 -4.97 2.31 -13.24
C TYR A 286 -3.48 2.58 -13.55
N GLN A 287 -2.98 3.76 -13.19
CA GLN A 287 -1.56 4.08 -13.35
C GLN A 287 -0.70 3.16 -12.50
N ALA A 288 -1.04 2.99 -11.22
CA ALA A 288 -0.34 2.09 -10.31
C ALA A 288 -0.32 0.65 -10.82
N PHE A 289 -1.45 0.14 -11.30
CA PHE A 289 -1.57 -1.22 -11.86
C PHE A 289 -0.61 -1.45 -13.04
N LYS A 290 -0.36 -0.44 -13.87
CA LYS A 290 0.56 -0.55 -15.01
C LYS A 290 2.03 -0.33 -14.66
N SER A 291 2.34 0.16 -13.45
CA SER A 291 3.68 0.60 -13.06
C SER A 291 4.27 -0.21 -11.90
N SER A 292 3.92 -1.50 -11.80
CA SER A 292 4.33 -2.42 -10.71
C SER A 292 5.82 -2.79 -10.68
N ARG A 293 6.65 -2.25 -11.59
CA ARG A 293 8.11 -2.34 -11.53
C ARG A 293 8.76 -1.01 -11.89
N LEU A 294 9.74 -0.57 -11.09
CA LEU A 294 10.57 0.61 -11.34
C LEU A 294 12.04 0.20 -11.28
N ASP A 295 12.57 -0.20 -12.43
CA ASP A 295 14.00 -0.45 -12.59
C ASP A 295 14.80 0.85 -12.37
N TYR A 296 15.73 0.84 -11.41
CA TYR A 296 16.52 2.04 -11.10
C TYR A 296 17.25 2.54 -12.35
N ASN A 297 17.86 1.61 -13.10
CA ASN A 297 18.75 1.92 -14.21
C ASN A 297 18.06 2.58 -15.40
N HIS A 298 16.77 2.36 -15.55
CA HIS A 298 15.95 2.93 -16.60
C HIS A 298 15.40 4.31 -16.22
N PHE A 299 14.90 4.45 -14.98
CA PHE A 299 14.05 5.59 -14.60
C PHE A 299 14.75 6.70 -13.83
N TYR A 300 15.87 6.43 -13.16
CA TYR A 300 16.52 7.37 -12.24
C TYR A 300 17.84 7.92 -12.81
N GLU A 301 18.33 8.99 -12.20
CA GLU A 301 19.61 9.59 -12.55
C GLU A 301 20.76 8.61 -12.25
N LYS A 302 21.79 8.62 -13.09
CA LYS A 302 22.90 7.68 -13.01
C LYS A 302 24.23 8.36 -13.22
N LEU A 303 25.24 7.85 -12.52
CA LEU A 303 26.64 8.10 -12.80
C LEU A 303 27.21 6.98 -13.69
N ASP A 304 28.40 7.23 -14.22
CA ASP A 304 29.24 6.15 -14.74
C ASP A 304 29.43 5.07 -13.65
N GLU A 305 29.34 3.80 -14.01
CA GLU A 305 29.39 2.70 -13.04
C GLU A 305 30.67 2.71 -12.21
N LYS A 306 31.84 3.00 -12.82
CA LYS A 306 33.11 3.08 -12.09
C LYS A 306 33.13 4.26 -11.14
N GLN A 307 32.48 5.37 -11.51
CA GLN A 307 32.35 6.53 -10.65
C GLN A 307 31.42 6.23 -9.46
N ALA A 308 30.24 5.65 -9.69
CA ALA A 308 29.33 5.25 -8.62
C ALA A 308 30.01 4.27 -7.65
N GLN A 309 30.69 3.26 -8.20
CA GLN A 309 31.47 2.29 -7.43
C GLN A 309 32.55 2.96 -6.59
N ALA A 310 33.33 3.89 -7.18
CA ALA A 310 34.40 4.57 -6.46
C ALA A 310 33.87 5.39 -5.28
N ILE A 311 32.75 6.10 -5.47
CA ILE A 311 32.10 6.88 -4.40
C ILE A 311 31.65 5.96 -3.26
N VAL A 312 30.95 4.87 -3.57
CA VAL A 312 30.49 3.91 -2.55
C VAL A 312 31.66 3.26 -1.82
N ASN A 313 32.70 2.84 -2.55
CA ASN A 313 33.88 2.23 -1.95
C ASN A 313 34.64 3.19 -1.03
N GLU A 314 34.71 4.47 -1.37
CA GLU A 314 35.28 5.50 -0.50
C GLU A 314 34.41 5.69 0.76
N MET A 315 33.08 5.85 0.58
CA MET A 315 32.14 6.06 1.69
C MET A 315 32.16 4.95 2.73
N TYR A 316 32.22 3.70 2.28
CA TYR A 316 32.10 2.52 3.14
C TYR A 316 33.43 1.83 3.40
N SER A 317 34.55 2.39 2.91
CA SER A 317 35.87 1.74 2.95
C SER A 317 35.83 0.30 2.40
N SER A 318 35.13 0.13 1.26
CA SER A 318 34.75 -1.16 0.69
C SER A 318 35.38 -1.40 -0.69
N LYS A 319 35.06 -2.54 -1.31
CA LYS A 319 35.58 -2.96 -2.61
C LYS A 319 34.48 -3.52 -3.52
N GLY A 320 34.60 -3.20 -4.82
CA GLY A 320 33.74 -3.72 -5.88
C GLY A 320 32.31 -3.18 -5.85
N MET A 321 31.49 -3.58 -6.82
CA MET A 321 30.06 -3.21 -6.88
C MET A 321 29.22 -3.86 -5.76
N GLU A 322 29.72 -4.93 -5.16
CA GLU A 322 29.03 -5.62 -4.06
C GLU A 322 29.28 -4.96 -2.70
N ASN A 323 29.99 -3.82 -2.65
CA ASN A 323 30.29 -3.08 -1.42
C ASN A 323 30.96 -3.94 -0.33
N ILE A 324 31.90 -4.81 -0.72
CA ILE A 324 32.53 -5.79 0.18
C ILE A 324 33.47 -5.07 1.17
N GLN A 325 33.24 -5.27 2.46
CA GLN A 325 34.00 -4.73 3.57
C GLN A 325 34.52 -5.87 4.44
N THR A 326 35.72 -5.72 5.02
CA THR A 326 36.20 -6.62 6.07
C THR A 326 36.08 -5.90 7.40
N ILE A 327 35.11 -6.30 8.22
CA ILE A 327 34.93 -5.77 9.57
C ILE A 327 35.77 -6.61 10.52
N VAL A 328 36.71 -5.97 11.21
CA VAL A 328 37.63 -6.60 12.16
C VAL A 328 37.58 -5.83 13.47
N ASP A 329 37.40 -6.56 14.57
CA ASP A 329 37.59 -6.04 15.91
C ASP A 329 38.76 -6.77 16.58
N THR A 330 39.57 -6.03 17.33
CA THR A 330 40.68 -6.58 18.12
C THR A 330 40.20 -7.27 19.40
N VAL A 331 38.99 -6.94 19.86
CA VAL A 331 38.31 -7.59 20.96
C VAL A 331 37.59 -8.83 20.45
N SER A 332 37.61 -9.91 21.22
CA SER A 332 36.90 -11.14 20.86
C SER A 332 35.38 -10.91 20.80
N THR A 333 34.75 -11.45 19.76
CA THR A 333 33.28 -11.43 19.60
C THR A 333 32.55 -11.87 20.86
N SER A 334 31.65 -11.03 21.35
CA SER A 334 30.72 -11.36 22.44
C SER A 334 29.54 -12.14 21.89
N LYS A 335 29.50 -13.46 22.13
CA LYS A 335 28.43 -14.35 21.65
C LYS A 335 27.18 -14.30 22.56
N LYS A 336 26.51 -13.15 22.61
CA LYS A 336 25.22 -13.00 23.28
C LYS A 336 24.07 -13.43 22.37
N ASN A 337 22.98 -13.93 22.94
CA ASN A 337 21.74 -14.07 22.19
C ASN A 337 21.25 -12.70 21.72
N ILE A 338 20.61 -12.65 20.56
CA ILE A 338 20.08 -11.42 19.98
C ILE A 338 18.57 -11.61 19.77
N VAL A 339 17.76 -10.78 20.40
CA VAL A 339 16.31 -10.74 20.21
C VAL A 339 15.96 -9.41 19.57
N LEU A 340 15.69 -9.43 18.26
CA LEU A 340 15.20 -8.27 17.52
C LEU A 340 13.68 -8.31 17.50
N ILE A 341 13.04 -7.34 18.14
CA ILE A 341 11.59 -7.11 18.10
C ILE A 341 11.36 -5.95 17.14
N THR A 342 10.91 -6.28 15.93
CA THR A 342 10.40 -5.30 14.99
C THR A 342 8.95 -4.97 15.34
N VAL A 343 8.68 -3.69 15.62
CA VAL A 343 7.37 -3.23 16.08
C VAL A 343 6.60 -2.58 14.93
N GLU A 344 5.45 -3.15 14.61
CA GLU A 344 4.53 -2.70 13.56
C GLU A 344 4.07 -1.26 13.80
N SER A 345 4.25 -0.39 12.80
CA SER A 345 3.61 0.93 12.73
C SER A 345 3.85 1.83 13.97
N LEU A 346 4.98 1.65 14.68
CA LEU A 346 5.30 2.42 15.89
C LEU A 346 6.06 3.71 15.53
N SER A 347 5.31 4.80 15.33
CA SER A 347 5.89 6.13 15.12
C SER A 347 6.59 6.63 16.38
N ALA A 348 7.70 7.37 16.26
CA ALA A 348 8.37 7.98 17.41
C ALA A 348 7.42 8.88 18.21
N SER A 349 6.51 9.60 17.53
CA SER A 349 5.50 10.50 18.12
C SER A 349 4.48 9.82 19.05
N PHE A 350 4.51 8.49 19.19
CA PHE A 350 3.69 7.77 20.16
C PHE A 350 4.32 7.67 21.54
N MET A 351 5.63 7.89 21.67
CA MET A 351 6.30 7.79 22.97
C MET A 351 6.54 9.15 23.65
N GLU A 352 6.50 9.15 24.99
CA GLU A 352 6.74 10.34 25.81
C GLU A 352 8.12 10.94 25.52
N ARG A 353 9.12 10.08 25.31
CA ARG A 353 10.48 10.50 24.95
C ARG A 353 10.54 11.45 23.73
N TYR A 354 9.63 11.30 22.78
CA TYR A 354 9.57 12.12 21.57
C TYR A 354 8.43 13.17 21.61
N GLY A 355 7.87 13.44 22.79
CA GLY A 355 6.92 14.53 23.02
C GLY A 355 5.45 14.11 23.10
N ASN A 356 5.12 12.81 23.10
CA ASN A 356 3.75 12.37 23.32
C ASN A 356 3.30 12.61 24.79
N THR A 357 2.11 13.14 25.00
CA THR A 357 1.56 13.39 26.35
C THR A 357 0.46 12.42 26.77
N ASP A 358 0.03 11.53 25.87
CA ASP A 358 -1.13 10.66 26.06
C ASP A 358 -0.79 9.36 26.82
N GLN A 359 0.50 9.12 27.09
CA GLN A 359 1.01 7.97 27.86
C GLN A 359 0.53 6.62 27.31
N ILE A 360 0.64 6.46 25.99
CA ILE A 360 0.26 5.23 25.28
C ILE A 360 1.41 4.22 25.17
N THR A 361 2.63 4.54 25.62
CA THR A 361 3.79 3.61 25.63
C THR A 361 4.58 3.58 26.96
N PRO A 362 3.92 3.44 28.13
CA PRO A 362 4.60 3.56 29.42
C PRO A 362 5.74 2.54 29.64
N ASN A 363 5.64 1.32 29.08
CA ASN A 363 6.66 0.29 29.26
C ASN A 363 7.91 0.59 28.42
N LEU A 364 7.74 1.00 27.17
CA LEU A 364 8.83 1.39 26.28
C LEU A 364 9.51 2.67 26.75
N ASP A 365 8.75 3.65 27.27
CA ASP A 365 9.32 4.87 27.85
C ASP A 365 10.16 4.58 29.09
N GLN A 366 9.74 3.63 29.94
CA GLN A 366 10.57 3.15 31.05
C GLN A 366 11.81 2.40 30.56
N LEU A 367 11.65 1.49 29.60
CA LEU A 367 12.76 0.72 29.02
C LEU A 367 13.80 1.62 28.36
N ALA A 368 13.37 2.72 27.72
CA ALA A 368 14.25 3.68 27.09
C ALA A 368 15.23 4.36 28.07
N LYS A 369 14.85 4.52 29.34
CA LYS A 369 15.73 5.07 30.40
C LYS A 369 16.89 4.13 30.74
N GLU A 370 16.75 2.84 30.46
CA GLU A 370 17.73 1.79 30.75
C GLU A 370 18.46 1.28 29.50
N SER A 371 18.24 1.91 28.35
CA SER A 371 18.70 1.43 27.03
C SER A 371 19.64 2.42 26.35
N LEU A 372 20.37 1.95 25.34
CA LEU A 372 20.86 2.82 24.28
C LEU A 372 19.67 3.15 23.37
N VAL A 373 19.25 4.42 23.34
CA VAL A 373 18.09 4.89 22.59
C VAL A 373 18.51 5.85 21.48
N PHE A 374 17.90 5.73 20.32
CA PHE A 374 18.19 6.56 19.15
C PHE A 374 17.15 7.68 19.02
N ASP A 375 17.57 8.92 19.27
CA ASP A 375 16.66 10.08 19.27
C ASP A 375 16.39 10.61 17.85
N ASN A 376 17.30 10.35 16.90
CA ASN A 376 17.24 10.86 15.54
C ASN A 376 17.40 9.75 14.49
N LEU A 377 16.53 8.73 14.59
CA LEU A 377 16.49 7.58 13.70
C LEU A 377 15.36 7.69 12.67
N PHE A 378 15.69 7.38 11.41
CA PHE A 378 14.74 7.38 10.31
C PHE A 378 14.57 5.99 9.68
N ALA A 379 13.33 5.56 9.51
CA ALA A 379 12.95 4.39 8.73
C ALA A 379 13.34 4.57 7.27
N VAL A 380 13.72 3.49 6.58
CA VAL A 380 14.01 3.59 5.14
C VAL A 380 12.77 3.69 4.26
N GLY A 381 11.59 3.42 4.83
CA GLY A 381 10.35 3.27 4.10
C GLY A 381 9.13 3.48 4.97
N ASN A 382 7.96 3.41 4.35
CA ASN A 382 6.66 3.63 4.96
C ASN A 382 5.78 2.37 4.97
N ARG A 383 6.40 1.19 4.87
CA ARG A 383 5.75 -0.12 4.76
C ARG A 383 6.57 -1.16 5.51
N THR A 384 5.90 -2.14 6.12
CA THR A 384 6.51 -3.22 6.90
C THR A 384 7.63 -3.92 6.13
N VAL A 385 7.36 -4.32 4.89
CA VAL A 385 8.35 -4.99 4.03
C VAL A 385 9.64 -4.19 3.82
N ARG A 386 9.58 -2.86 3.80
CA ARG A 386 10.77 -2.00 3.68
C ARG A 386 11.56 -1.93 4.99
N GLY A 387 10.86 -1.89 6.13
CA GLY A 387 11.49 -2.00 7.44
C GLY A 387 12.17 -3.36 7.61
N LEU A 388 11.47 -4.45 7.27
CA LEU A 388 12.00 -5.82 7.29
C LEU A 388 13.20 -5.99 6.34
N GLU A 389 13.15 -5.41 5.15
CA GLU A 389 14.29 -5.34 4.22
C GLU A 389 15.49 -4.64 4.87
N ALA A 390 15.28 -3.45 5.47
CA ALA A 390 16.36 -2.69 6.10
C ALA A 390 17.02 -3.44 7.25
N VAL A 391 16.24 -3.99 8.17
CA VAL A 391 16.80 -4.68 9.34
C VAL A 391 17.48 -6.01 8.98
N THR A 392 17.02 -6.65 7.90
CA THR A 392 17.55 -7.94 7.45
C THR A 392 18.78 -7.77 6.56
N LEU A 393 18.78 -6.80 5.66
CA LEU A 393 19.80 -6.65 4.60
C LEU A 393 20.71 -5.44 4.81
N SER A 394 20.38 -4.53 5.73
CA SER A 394 21.15 -3.31 6.04
C SER A 394 21.60 -2.57 4.79
N ARG A 395 20.67 -2.37 3.84
CA ARG A 395 20.91 -1.74 2.52
C ARG A 395 19.91 -0.63 2.26
N PRO A 396 20.23 0.35 1.38
CA PRO A 396 19.29 1.38 0.98
C PRO A 396 18.06 0.74 0.31
N PRO A 397 16.88 1.36 0.46
CA PRO A 397 15.64 0.80 -0.07
C PRO A 397 15.67 0.75 -1.60
N SER A 398 15.15 -0.33 -2.17
CA SER A 398 14.97 -0.47 -3.62
C SER A 398 13.95 0.53 -4.19
N ALA A 399 14.18 0.95 -5.45
CA ALA A 399 13.17 1.60 -6.26
C ALA A 399 11.99 0.65 -6.52
N GLY A 400 10.76 1.17 -6.50
CA GLY A 400 9.56 0.35 -6.71
C GLY A 400 9.23 -0.55 -5.53
N GLU A 401 9.17 -1.85 -5.77
CA GLU A 401 8.76 -2.85 -4.77
C GLU A 401 9.93 -3.22 -3.84
N SER A 402 9.65 -3.54 -2.58
CA SER A 402 10.69 -4.04 -1.64
C SER A 402 11.23 -5.38 -2.11
N LEU A 403 12.53 -5.64 -1.90
CA LEU A 403 13.15 -6.94 -2.24
C LEU A 403 12.49 -8.13 -1.55
N VAL A 404 11.83 -7.91 -0.41
CA VAL A 404 11.01 -8.95 0.25
C VAL A 404 9.95 -9.51 -0.69
N LYS A 405 9.41 -8.68 -1.60
CA LYS A 405 8.33 -9.05 -2.54
C LYS A 405 8.79 -9.19 -3.99
N GLN A 406 10.07 -8.95 -4.28
CA GLN A 406 10.61 -9.14 -5.62
C GLN A 406 10.88 -10.63 -5.91
N ASP A 407 10.95 -10.97 -7.20
CA ASP A 407 11.46 -12.26 -7.66
C ASP A 407 12.96 -12.37 -7.30
N ASN A 408 13.49 -13.59 -7.17
CA ASN A 408 14.91 -13.87 -6.83
C ASN A 408 15.40 -13.29 -5.49
N ASN A 409 14.56 -13.35 -4.46
CA ASN A 409 14.85 -12.76 -3.15
C ASN A 409 15.48 -13.73 -2.13
N ALA A 410 16.09 -14.84 -2.60
CA ALA A 410 16.75 -15.85 -1.76
C ALA A 410 18.29 -15.69 -1.78
N ASP A 411 18.97 -16.27 -0.80
CA ASP A 411 20.44 -16.29 -0.66
C ASP A 411 21.12 -14.90 -0.69
N LEU A 412 20.37 -13.84 -0.36
CA LEU A 412 20.89 -12.49 -0.27
C LEU A 412 21.89 -12.38 0.89
N PHE A 413 22.80 -11.40 0.80
CA PHE A 413 23.65 -11.07 1.93
C PHE A 413 22.80 -10.42 3.04
N SER A 414 22.56 -11.17 4.11
CA SER A 414 21.64 -10.81 5.18
C SER A 414 22.28 -10.97 6.56
N LEU A 415 21.67 -10.33 7.56
CA LEU A 415 21.99 -10.55 8.96
C LEU A 415 21.87 -12.03 9.35
N GLY A 416 20.88 -12.73 8.78
CA GLY A 416 20.73 -14.17 8.99
C GLY A 416 21.94 -14.96 8.50
N LYS A 417 22.45 -14.65 7.31
CA LYS A 417 23.69 -15.24 6.79
C LYS A 417 24.90 -14.95 7.68
N VAL A 418 25.07 -13.69 8.10
CA VAL A 418 26.18 -13.28 8.98
C VAL A 418 26.14 -14.04 10.30
N LEU A 419 25.00 -14.09 10.97
CA LEU A 419 24.86 -14.73 12.28
C LEU A 419 24.91 -16.26 12.18
N LYS A 420 24.36 -16.85 11.10
CA LYS A 420 24.46 -18.29 10.86
C LYS A 420 25.92 -18.73 10.72
N ASN A 421 26.73 -17.97 9.98
CA ASN A 421 28.17 -18.22 9.84
C ASN A 421 28.93 -18.11 11.18
N GLN A 422 28.38 -17.38 12.15
CA GLN A 422 28.94 -17.21 13.49
C GLN A 422 28.46 -18.28 14.48
N GLY A 423 27.64 -19.24 14.00
CA GLY A 423 27.15 -20.38 14.75
C GLY A 423 25.83 -20.14 15.47
N TYR A 424 25.07 -19.10 15.10
CA TYR A 424 23.77 -18.83 15.71
C TYR A 424 22.67 -19.72 15.14
N GLN A 425 21.72 -20.09 16.00
CA GLN A 425 20.39 -20.48 15.52
C GLN A 425 19.64 -19.22 15.09
N VAL A 426 19.22 -19.15 13.83
CA VAL A 426 18.58 -17.94 13.25
C VAL A 426 17.12 -18.24 12.96
N GLN A 427 16.22 -17.42 13.52
CA GLN A 427 14.78 -17.68 13.54
C GLN A 427 13.99 -16.40 13.26
N TYR A 428 12.90 -16.52 12.52
CA TYR A 428 11.91 -15.47 12.30
C TYR A 428 10.57 -15.90 12.92
N LEU A 429 10.05 -15.09 13.85
CA LEU A 429 8.82 -15.34 14.59
C LEU A 429 7.75 -14.32 14.19
N TYR A 430 6.56 -14.82 13.85
CA TYR A 430 5.45 -13.97 13.41
C TYR A 430 4.09 -14.50 13.88
N GLY A 431 3.28 -13.65 14.50
CA GLY A 431 1.97 -14.04 15.04
C GLY A 431 0.92 -14.35 13.96
N GLY A 432 1.15 -13.91 12.72
CA GLY A 432 0.26 -14.12 11.59
C GLY A 432 0.69 -15.25 10.65
N ASP A 433 0.01 -15.33 9.51
CA ASP A 433 0.38 -16.23 8.42
C ASP A 433 1.55 -15.63 7.63
N SER A 434 2.75 -16.22 7.76
CA SER A 434 3.97 -15.68 7.16
C SER A 434 3.98 -15.68 5.63
N TYR A 435 3.01 -16.32 4.96
CA TYR A 435 2.81 -16.17 3.52
C TYR A 435 2.43 -14.74 3.11
N PHE A 436 1.74 -14.00 3.99
CA PHE A 436 1.39 -12.61 3.76
C PHE A 436 2.65 -11.76 3.47
N ASP A 437 2.55 -10.85 2.51
CA ASP A 437 3.65 -9.98 2.04
C ASP A 437 4.95 -10.74 1.70
N ASN A 438 4.85 -12.04 1.36
CA ASN A 438 5.96 -12.93 0.96
C ASN A 438 7.04 -13.18 2.03
N MET A 439 6.73 -12.94 3.31
CA MET A 439 7.71 -13.05 4.40
C MET A 439 8.30 -14.46 4.53
N LYS A 440 7.48 -15.51 4.39
CA LYS A 440 7.90 -16.91 4.51
C LYS A 440 8.99 -17.27 3.50
N THR A 441 8.77 -16.90 2.24
CA THR A 441 9.70 -17.15 1.14
C THR A 441 10.99 -16.37 1.37
N PHE A 442 10.88 -15.08 1.69
CA PHE A 442 12.04 -14.22 1.90
C PHE A 442 12.89 -14.68 3.08
N PHE A 443 12.34 -14.81 4.29
CA PHE A 443 13.11 -15.20 5.47
C PHE A 443 13.62 -16.64 5.36
N GLY A 444 12.80 -17.57 4.86
CA GLY A 444 13.20 -18.96 4.64
C GLY A 444 14.33 -19.09 3.61
N GLY A 445 14.27 -18.30 2.54
CA GLY A 445 15.33 -18.19 1.53
C GLY A 445 16.60 -17.47 2.02
N ASN A 446 16.56 -16.78 3.16
CA ASN A 446 17.68 -16.04 3.73
C ASN A 446 18.16 -16.60 5.08
N HIS A 447 18.06 -17.93 5.24
CA HIS A 447 18.61 -18.73 6.34
C HIS A 447 17.91 -18.58 7.70
N TYR A 448 16.66 -18.12 7.74
CA TYR A 448 15.84 -18.12 8.95
C TYR A 448 14.98 -19.38 9.02
N GLU A 449 14.91 -19.98 10.20
CA GLU A 449 13.82 -20.89 10.55
C GLU A 449 12.55 -20.09 10.78
N ILE A 450 11.45 -20.47 10.13
CA ILE A 450 10.16 -19.78 10.25
C ILE A 450 9.32 -20.40 11.36
N ILE A 451 8.92 -19.58 12.33
CA ILE A 451 8.01 -19.94 13.42
C ILE A 451 6.84 -18.95 13.37
N ASP A 452 5.80 -19.31 12.62
CA ASP A 452 4.62 -18.46 12.44
C ASP A 452 3.40 -18.98 13.22
N LYS A 453 2.23 -18.41 12.97
CA LYS A 453 0.94 -18.83 13.55
C LYS A 453 0.72 -20.35 13.53
N SER A 454 1.16 -21.04 12.47
CA SER A 454 0.96 -22.48 12.31
C SER A 454 1.76 -23.34 13.32
N ALA A 455 2.76 -22.74 13.98
CA ALA A 455 3.55 -23.39 15.02
C ALA A 455 2.93 -23.29 16.42
N LEU A 456 1.82 -22.57 16.60
CA LEU A 456 1.08 -22.51 17.86
C LEU A 456 -0.01 -23.58 17.91
N ASN A 457 -0.11 -24.28 19.03
CA ASN A 457 -1.24 -25.15 19.31
C ASN A 457 -2.48 -24.29 19.65
N PRO A 458 -3.72 -24.75 19.38
CA PRO A 458 -4.92 -24.00 19.72
C PRO A 458 -5.03 -23.58 21.20
N SER A 459 -4.48 -24.38 22.12
CA SER A 459 -4.44 -24.06 23.56
C SER A 459 -3.44 -22.95 23.93
N GLU A 460 -2.55 -22.58 23.01
CA GLU A 460 -1.59 -21.48 23.16
C GLU A 460 -2.13 -20.16 22.61
N ILE A 461 -3.34 -20.17 22.03
CA ILE A 461 -3.97 -18.99 21.42
C ILE A 461 -5.07 -18.49 22.36
N SER A 462 -4.79 -17.38 23.03
CA SER A 462 -5.76 -16.67 23.87
C SER A 462 -6.62 -15.69 23.06
N PHE A 463 -6.07 -15.13 21.98
CA PHE A 463 -6.77 -14.23 21.08
C PHE A 463 -6.17 -14.25 19.68
N SER A 464 -7.01 -14.14 18.66
CA SER A 464 -6.59 -13.91 17.29
C SER A 464 -7.62 -13.11 16.51
N ASN A 465 -7.16 -12.31 15.54
CA ASN A 465 -7.99 -11.68 14.52
C ASN A 465 -7.50 -12.10 13.12
N ILE A 466 -7.95 -11.43 12.06
CA ILE A 466 -7.54 -11.74 10.68
C ILE A 466 -6.01 -11.70 10.47
N TRP A 467 -5.29 -10.88 11.21
CA TRP A 467 -3.85 -10.71 11.04
C TRP A 467 -3.03 -11.81 11.71
N GLY A 468 -3.53 -12.38 12.80
CA GLY A 468 -2.78 -13.38 13.56
C GLY A 468 -3.21 -13.52 15.00
N VAL A 469 -2.41 -14.26 15.77
CA VAL A 469 -2.49 -14.30 17.23
C VAL A 469 -2.00 -12.97 17.82
N CYS A 470 -2.45 -12.64 19.03
CA CYS A 470 -2.00 -11.41 19.70
C CYS A 470 -0.50 -11.45 20.06
N ASP A 471 0.07 -10.27 20.31
CA ASP A 471 1.50 -10.15 20.60
C ASP A 471 1.91 -10.94 21.87
N GLU A 472 1.06 -11.00 22.92
CA GLU A 472 1.30 -11.81 24.12
C GLU A 472 1.51 -13.30 23.80
N ASP A 473 0.67 -13.88 22.94
CA ASP A 473 0.73 -15.31 22.60
C ASP A 473 2.02 -15.62 21.81
N MET A 474 2.38 -14.75 20.86
CA MET A 474 3.62 -14.89 20.11
C MET A 474 4.86 -14.70 21.01
N PHE A 475 4.84 -13.76 21.94
CA PHE A 475 5.91 -13.61 22.94
C PHE A 475 6.01 -14.80 23.89
N ALA A 476 4.89 -15.37 24.32
CA ALA A 476 4.88 -16.59 25.14
C ALA A 476 5.50 -17.78 24.38
N LYS A 477 5.18 -17.92 23.08
CA LYS A 477 5.84 -18.90 22.21
C LYS A 477 7.33 -18.61 22.04
N ALA A 478 7.73 -17.35 21.89
CA ALA A 478 9.13 -16.95 21.80
C ALA A 478 9.92 -17.37 23.05
N LEU A 479 9.39 -17.13 24.25
CA LEU A 479 10.01 -17.57 25.50
C LEU A 479 10.26 -19.10 25.53
N LYS A 480 9.27 -19.90 25.08
CA LYS A 480 9.43 -21.36 24.99
C LYS A 480 10.51 -21.75 23.98
N THR A 481 10.54 -21.09 22.83
CA THR A 481 11.58 -21.30 21.80
C THR A 481 12.97 -20.97 22.36
N PHE A 482 13.10 -19.88 23.11
CA PHE A 482 14.38 -19.44 23.68
C PHE A 482 14.85 -20.36 24.81
N ASP A 483 13.94 -20.85 25.65
CA ASP A 483 14.25 -21.89 26.64
C ASP A 483 14.80 -23.15 25.96
N ALA A 484 14.19 -23.58 24.85
CA ALA A 484 14.65 -24.74 24.09
C ALA A 484 16.00 -24.51 23.38
N ASN A 485 16.24 -23.32 22.84
CA ASN A 485 17.53 -22.96 22.23
C ASN A 485 18.64 -22.91 23.30
N SER A 486 18.36 -22.25 24.43
CA SER A 486 19.31 -22.13 25.54
C SER A 486 19.67 -23.49 26.14
N ALA A 487 18.71 -24.41 26.25
CA ALA A 487 18.96 -25.78 26.71
C ALA A 487 19.93 -26.56 25.80
N LYS A 488 20.05 -26.19 24.53
CA LYS A 488 21.03 -26.77 23.58
C LYS A 488 22.41 -26.12 23.65
N GLY A 489 22.57 -25.04 24.44
CA GLY A 489 23.84 -24.32 24.59
C GLY A 489 24.29 -23.54 23.35
N GLN A 490 23.39 -23.29 22.39
CA GLN A 490 23.69 -22.53 21.18
C GLN A 490 23.19 -21.08 21.30
N PRO A 491 23.99 -20.07 20.90
CA PRO A 491 23.49 -18.71 20.83
C PRO A 491 22.40 -18.63 19.75
N PHE A 492 21.38 -17.82 19.99
CA PHE A 492 20.28 -17.64 19.04
C PHE A 492 20.10 -16.19 18.64
N PHE A 493 19.67 -16.01 17.40
CA PHE A 493 19.16 -14.77 16.86
C PHE A 493 17.69 -14.98 16.49
N SER A 494 16.82 -14.26 17.18
CA SER A 494 15.38 -14.31 16.93
C SER A 494 14.90 -12.95 16.49
N HIS A 495 14.38 -12.87 15.27
CA HIS A 495 13.69 -11.72 14.74
C HIS A 495 12.18 -11.94 14.90
N ILE A 496 11.54 -11.16 15.77
CA ILE A 496 10.11 -11.20 16.06
C ILE A 496 9.47 -9.98 15.39
N MET A 497 8.36 -10.18 14.68
CA MET A 497 7.53 -9.10 14.15
C MET A 497 6.18 -9.07 14.88
N THR A 498 5.83 -7.93 15.49
CA THR A 498 4.53 -7.75 16.18
C THR A 498 3.39 -7.60 15.19
N VAL A 499 2.15 -7.86 15.62
CA VAL A 499 0.97 -7.84 14.73
C VAL A 499 -0.16 -6.95 15.27
N SER A 500 -0.23 -6.74 16.59
CA SER A 500 -1.45 -6.21 17.22
C SER A 500 -1.69 -4.71 16.96
N ASN A 501 -0.64 -3.93 16.65
CA ASN A 501 -0.75 -2.53 16.23
C ASN A 501 -1.13 -2.35 14.75
N HIS A 502 -2.02 -3.21 14.25
CA HIS A 502 -2.57 -3.11 12.90
C HIS A 502 -4.11 -3.03 13.00
N ARG A 503 -4.73 -2.21 12.14
CA ARG A 503 -6.21 -2.13 12.06
C ARG A 503 -6.77 -3.55 11.88
N PRO A 504 -7.78 -4.01 12.63
CA PRO A 504 -8.75 -3.27 13.44
C PRO A 504 -8.31 -2.86 14.85
N TYR A 505 -7.05 -3.03 15.25
CA TYR A 505 -6.53 -2.70 16.59
C TYR A 505 -7.24 -3.43 17.72
N THR A 506 -7.55 -4.71 17.50
CA THR A 506 -8.25 -5.55 18.48
C THR A 506 -7.29 -6.44 19.24
N TYR A 507 -7.52 -6.63 20.54
CA TYR A 507 -6.66 -7.39 21.44
C TYR A 507 -7.45 -7.97 22.63
N PRO A 508 -6.88 -8.88 23.44
CA PRO A 508 -7.54 -9.40 24.64
C PRO A 508 -8.01 -8.31 25.61
N GLU A 509 -9.23 -8.46 26.14
CA GLU A 509 -9.79 -7.55 27.13
C GLU A 509 -9.05 -7.55 28.46
N GLY A 510 -9.12 -6.42 29.18
CA GLY A 510 -8.63 -6.30 30.55
C GLY A 510 -7.10 -6.25 30.71
N LYS A 511 -6.35 -6.11 29.61
CA LYS A 511 -4.88 -6.01 29.61
C LYS A 511 -4.38 -4.59 29.82
N ILE A 512 -5.10 -3.62 29.27
CA ILE A 512 -4.83 -2.18 29.38
C ILE A 512 -6.12 -1.42 29.69
N ASN A 513 -6.02 -0.11 29.93
CA ASN A 513 -7.17 0.75 30.27
C ASN A 513 -7.94 1.27 29.04
N ILE A 514 -7.88 0.55 27.92
CA ILE A 514 -8.64 0.79 26.69
C ILE A 514 -9.29 -0.55 26.34
N ALA A 515 -10.57 -0.53 25.95
CA ALA A 515 -11.27 -1.76 25.58
C ALA A 515 -10.62 -2.42 24.36
N GLY A 516 -10.46 -3.74 24.43
CA GLY A 516 -9.88 -4.58 23.38
C GLY A 516 -10.66 -4.58 22.08
N ASP A 517 -11.94 -4.19 22.12
CA ASP A 517 -12.79 -4.01 20.95
C ASP A 517 -13.02 -2.54 20.54
N SER A 518 -12.29 -1.58 21.15
CA SER A 518 -12.44 -0.14 20.86
C SER A 518 -12.07 0.26 19.42
N GLN A 519 -11.35 -0.60 18.72
CA GLN A 519 -10.80 -0.37 17.37
C GLN A 519 -10.00 0.93 17.25
N SER A 520 -9.31 1.32 18.32
CA SER A 520 -8.52 2.54 18.38
C SER A 520 -7.03 2.26 18.18
N ARG A 521 -6.35 3.11 17.40
CA ARG A 521 -4.91 3.01 17.19
C ARG A 521 -4.15 3.13 18.52
N ASP A 522 -4.55 4.05 19.38
CA ASP A 522 -3.97 4.21 20.72
C ASP A 522 -4.10 2.93 21.56
N GLY A 523 -5.23 2.22 21.43
CA GLY A 523 -5.42 0.89 22.02
C GLY A 523 -4.42 -0.13 21.47
N GLY A 524 -4.26 -0.21 20.15
CA GLY A 524 -3.29 -1.09 19.50
C GLY A 524 -1.85 -0.82 19.94
N VAL A 525 -1.43 0.45 19.91
CA VAL A 525 -0.09 0.89 20.37
C VAL A 525 0.14 0.53 21.84
N LYS A 526 -0.82 0.86 22.71
CA LYS A 526 -0.70 0.63 24.15
C LYS A 526 -0.74 -0.85 24.52
N TYR A 527 -1.48 -1.65 23.78
CA TYR A 527 -1.48 -3.10 23.96
C TYR A 527 -0.15 -3.72 23.52
N THR A 528 0.41 -3.31 22.38
CA THR A 528 1.74 -3.77 21.94
C THR A 528 2.84 -3.34 22.91
N ASP A 529 2.78 -2.12 23.46
CA ASP A 529 3.69 -1.66 24.54
C ASP A 529 3.60 -2.54 25.79
N TYR A 530 2.39 -2.80 26.28
CA TYR A 530 2.13 -3.75 27.38
C TYR A 530 2.67 -5.15 27.05
N ALA A 531 2.43 -5.60 25.81
CA ALA A 531 2.99 -6.74 25.12
C ALA A 531 4.47 -6.99 25.43
N ILE A 532 5.25 -6.03 24.97
CA ILE A 532 6.70 -6.00 25.06
C ILE A 532 7.15 -5.89 26.51
N GLY A 533 6.49 -5.03 27.31
CA GLY A 533 6.79 -4.88 28.74
C GLY A 533 6.67 -6.21 29.50
N LYS A 534 5.57 -6.95 29.27
CA LYS A 534 5.35 -8.28 29.86
C LYS A 534 6.34 -9.32 29.38
N PHE A 535 6.67 -9.31 28.09
CA PHE A 535 7.70 -10.19 27.54
C PHE A 535 9.06 -9.96 28.22
N ILE A 536 9.49 -8.70 28.37
CA ILE A 536 10.76 -8.37 29.04
C ILE A 536 10.72 -8.73 30.52
N GLU A 537 9.60 -8.50 31.23
CA GLU A 537 9.41 -8.90 32.62
C GLU A 537 9.56 -10.42 32.81
N GLN A 538 8.93 -11.22 31.95
CA GLN A 538 9.04 -12.68 31.98
C GLN A 538 10.43 -13.16 31.55
N ALA A 539 11.06 -12.50 30.57
CA ALA A 539 12.41 -12.81 30.16
C ALA A 539 13.41 -12.61 31.30
N LYS A 540 13.26 -11.59 32.15
CA LYS A 540 14.12 -11.34 33.33
C LYS A 540 14.20 -12.53 34.29
N THR A 541 13.19 -13.41 34.31
CA THR A 541 13.19 -14.61 35.18
C THR A 541 13.93 -15.81 34.55
N LYS A 542 14.40 -15.70 33.30
CA LYS A 542 15.02 -16.79 32.55
C LYS A 542 16.54 -16.77 32.70
N SER A 543 17.15 -17.96 32.67
CA SER A 543 18.60 -18.13 32.83
C SER A 543 19.40 -17.45 31.71
N TRP A 544 18.88 -17.44 30.49
CA TRP A 544 19.53 -16.86 29.32
C TRP A 544 19.48 -15.31 29.25
N PHE A 545 18.70 -14.64 30.10
CA PHE A 545 18.46 -13.20 30.02
C PHE A 545 19.75 -12.36 30.12
N LYS A 546 20.65 -12.69 31.06
CA LYS A 546 21.91 -11.96 31.27
C LYS A 546 22.85 -12.04 30.04
N ASP A 547 22.68 -13.06 29.22
CA ASP A 547 23.45 -13.30 28.01
C ASP A 547 22.67 -12.92 26.75
N THR A 548 21.67 -12.04 26.86
CA THR A 548 20.82 -11.62 25.75
C THR A 548 20.85 -10.11 25.56
N VAL A 549 20.90 -9.68 24.31
CA VAL A 549 20.64 -8.29 23.89
C VAL A 549 19.29 -8.23 23.21
N PHE A 550 18.44 -7.31 23.67
CA PHE A 550 17.15 -7.01 23.06
C PHE A 550 17.28 -5.75 22.21
N VAL A 551 16.84 -5.82 20.96
CA VAL A 551 16.69 -4.67 20.08
C VAL A 551 15.20 -4.47 19.83
N ILE A 552 14.64 -3.36 20.28
CA ILE A 552 13.26 -2.99 19.99
C ILE A 552 13.33 -1.88 18.96
N LEU A 553 12.82 -2.12 17.75
CA LEU A 553 12.98 -1.23 16.61
C LEU A 553 11.69 -1.19 15.81
N ALA A 554 11.11 -0.02 15.55
CA ALA A 554 9.96 0.03 14.66
C ALA A 554 10.35 -0.24 13.20
N ASP A 555 9.42 -0.79 12.42
CA ASP A 555 9.59 -0.98 10.97
C ASP A 555 9.38 0.32 10.19
N HIS A 556 8.34 1.08 10.52
CA HIS A 556 7.96 2.37 9.95
C HIS A 556 6.99 3.14 10.85
N CYS A 557 6.62 4.36 10.44
CA CYS A 557 5.59 5.15 11.12
C CYS A 557 4.17 4.74 10.68
N ALA A 558 3.19 5.02 11.53
CA ALA A 558 1.77 4.70 11.33
C ALA A 558 1.09 5.43 10.15
N SER A 559 1.62 6.58 9.72
CA SER A 559 1.11 7.34 8.58
C SER A 559 2.22 7.53 7.57
N SER A 560 1.92 7.28 6.29
CA SER A 560 2.88 7.27 5.20
C SER A 560 2.98 8.59 4.42
N ALA A 561 2.01 9.49 4.56
CA ALA A 561 1.86 10.69 3.73
C ALA A 561 1.96 11.99 4.54
N GLY A 562 2.27 13.07 3.82
CA GLY A 562 2.49 14.41 4.35
C GLY A 562 2.57 15.43 3.22
N LYS A 563 2.86 16.68 3.56
CA LYS A 563 2.91 17.78 2.58
C LYS A 563 4.03 17.57 1.55
N ALA A 564 5.21 17.15 1.98
CA ALA A 564 6.31 16.87 1.05
C ALA A 564 6.22 15.46 0.45
N SER A 565 6.96 15.21 -0.63
CA SER A 565 7.07 13.88 -1.27
C SER A 565 7.75 12.84 -0.38
N LEU A 566 8.61 13.29 0.53
CA LEU A 566 9.24 12.52 1.60
C LEU A 566 9.14 13.31 2.92
N PRO A 567 7.98 13.27 3.60
CA PRO A 567 7.74 14.01 4.83
C PRO A 567 8.54 13.39 5.97
N LEU A 568 9.67 13.98 6.33
CA LEU A 568 10.66 13.43 7.28
C LEU A 568 10.05 13.05 8.64
N GLU A 569 9.09 13.83 9.14
CA GLU A 569 8.35 13.54 10.36
C GLU A 569 7.60 12.20 10.33
N ARG A 570 7.27 11.69 9.13
CA ARG A 570 6.61 10.40 8.90
C ARG A 570 7.58 9.24 8.69
N TYR A 571 8.87 9.45 8.93
CA TYR A 571 9.89 8.41 8.90
C TYR A 571 10.62 8.29 10.25
N ARG A 572 10.35 9.14 11.23
CA ARG A 572 11.00 9.06 12.55
C ARG A 572 10.45 7.91 13.38
N ILE A 573 11.32 6.95 13.69
CA ILE A 573 10.97 5.74 14.42
C ILE A 573 11.80 5.59 15.69
N PRO A 574 11.26 4.95 16.75
CA PRO A 574 12.03 4.63 17.93
C PRO A 574 12.89 3.38 17.71
N ALA A 575 14.05 3.36 18.38
CA ALA A 575 14.85 2.16 18.55
C ALA A 575 15.55 2.15 19.91
N LEU A 576 15.59 0.98 20.54
CA LEU A 576 16.19 0.71 21.84
C LEU A 576 17.10 -0.51 21.72
N ILE A 577 18.33 -0.41 22.23
CA ILE A 577 19.21 -1.57 22.47
C ILE A 577 19.34 -1.74 23.98
N TYR A 578 18.82 -2.85 24.50
CA TYR A 578 18.72 -3.16 25.91
C TYR A 578 19.48 -4.44 26.26
N ALA A 579 20.50 -4.31 27.11
CA ALA A 579 21.18 -5.44 27.74
C ALA A 579 21.76 -4.99 29.08
N PRO A 580 21.02 -5.13 30.19
CA PRO A 580 21.41 -4.55 31.47
C PRO A 580 22.76 -5.10 31.95
N GLY A 581 23.66 -4.19 32.34
CA GLY A 581 25.03 -4.52 32.76
C GLY A 581 26.03 -4.73 31.62
N PHE A 582 25.58 -4.72 30.36
CA PHE A 582 26.45 -4.81 29.18
C PHE A 582 26.37 -3.53 28.32
N ILE A 583 25.16 -3.13 27.92
CA ILE A 583 24.92 -1.87 27.22
C ILE A 583 24.63 -0.78 28.26
N GLN A 584 25.37 0.32 28.18
CA GLN A 584 25.16 1.47 29.05
C GLN A 584 23.97 2.30 28.56
N PRO A 585 23.07 2.74 29.45
CA PRO A 585 21.99 3.66 29.08
C PRO A 585 22.55 4.96 28.50
N LYS A 586 22.12 5.31 27.29
CA LYS A 586 22.60 6.51 26.58
C LYS A 586 21.59 6.94 25.52
N ALA A 587 21.44 8.24 25.36
CA ALA A 587 20.78 8.84 24.21
C ALA A 587 21.77 9.07 23.07
N GLU A 588 21.54 8.42 21.93
CA GLU A 588 22.23 8.71 20.68
C GLU A 588 21.46 9.79 19.90
N LYS A 589 22.13 10.91 19.64
CA LYS A 589 21.51 12.11 19.06
C LYS A 589 21.86 12.33 17.60
N ARG A 590 22.90 11.64 17.11
CA ARG A 590 23.34 11.70 15.72
C ARG A 590 22.23 11.24 14.78
N LEU A 591 22.22 11.75 13.56
CA LEU A 591 21.32 11.27 12.51
C LEU A 591 21.68 9.84 12.14
N VAL A 592 20.73 8.93 12.29
CA VAL A 592 20.91 7.49 12.02
C VAL A 592 19.85 7.00 11.04
N SER A 593 20.25 6.13 10.11
CA SER A 593 19.32 5.39 9.25
C SER A 593 18.97 4.05 9.89
N GLN A 594 17.75 3.55 9.68
CA GLN A 594 17.32 2.23 10.17
C GLN A 594 18.28 1.09 9.80
N ILE A 595 18.95 1.18 8.65
CA ILE A 595 19.94 0.19 8.19
C ILE A 595 21.22 0.15 9.05
N ASP A 596 21.49 1.19 9.83
CA ASP A 596 22.71 1.33 10.64
C ASP A 596 22.55 0.65 12.02
N VAL A 597 21.32 0.34 12.46
CA VAL A 597 21.04 -0.18 13.82
C VAL A 597 21.67 -1.56 14.05
N MET A 598 21.49 -2.50 13.12
CA MET A 598 22.03 -3.86 13.28
C MET A 598 23.56 -3.91 13.11
N PRO A 599 24.19 -3.22 12.13
CA PRO A 599 25.64 -3.08 12.09
C PRO A 599 26.23 -2.45 13.37
N THR A 600 25.55 -1.47 13.98
CA THR A 600 25.93 -0.91 15.28
C THR A 600 25.89 -1.96 16.38
N LEU A 601 24.84 -2.78 16.46
CA LEU A 601 24.80 -3.88 17.41
C LEU A 601 25.96 -4.87 17.21
N LEU A 602 26.24 -5.25 15.95
CA LEU A 602 27.35 -6.16 15.64
C LEU A 602 28.71 -5.57 16.08
N GLY A 603 28.90 -4.25 15.92
CA GLY A 603 30.07 -3.52 16.43
C GLY A 603 30.15 -3.53 17.97
N LEU A 604 29.04 -3.26 18.66
CA LEU A 604 28.96 -3.34 20.13
C LEU A 604 29.22 -4.76 20.68
N LEU A 605 28.99 -5.78 19.86
CA LEU A 605 29.27 -7.18 20.18
C LEU A 605 30.63 -7.66 19.63
N HIS A 606 31.45 -6.76 19.07
CA HIS A 606 32.79 -7.03 18.56
C HIS A 606 32.84 -8.11 17.47
N PHE A 607 31.81 -8.19 16.60
CA PHE A 607 31.81 -9.15 15.51
C PHE A 607 32.87 -8.85 14.45
N THR A 608 33.63 -9.87 14.08
CA THR A 608 34.49 -9.87 12.89
C THR A 608 33.84 -10.68 11.77
N TYR A 609 33.63 -10.07 10.61
CA TYR A 609 32.93 -10.68 9.47
C TYR A 609 33.20 -9.92 8.15
N GLU A 610 33.00 -10.60 7.02
CA GLU A 610 32.88 -9.93 5.72
C GLU A 610 31.48 -9.35 5.59
N SER A 611 31.37 -8.05 5.31
CA SER A 611 30.11 -7.33 5.16
C SER A 611 29.89 -6.90 3.72
N ARG A 612 28.63 -6.83 3.31
CA ARG A 612 28.15 -6.14 2.09
C ARG A 612 27.10 -5.08 2.43
N PHE A 613 26.93 -4.80 3.72
CA PHE A 613 25.95 -3.84 4.20
C PHE A 613 26.35 -2.42 3.82
N PHE A 614 25.34 -1.61 3.48
CA PHE A 614 25.51 -0.16 3.40
C PHE A 614 25.27 0.49 4.75
N GLY A 615 24.56 -0.19 5.64
CA GLY A 615 24.46 0.18 7.04
C GLY A 615 25.83 0.11 7.72
N GLN A 616 26.11 1.08 8.59
CA GLN A 616 27.40 1.20 9.28
C GLN A 616 27.22 1.19 10.80
N ASP A 617 28.23 0.69 11.51
CA ASP A 617 28.34 0.93 12.95
C ASP A 617 28.54 2.43 13.19
N ILE A 618 27.60 3.06 13.90
CA ILE A 618 27.66 4.49 14.18
C ILE A 618 28.86 4.89 15.04
N TYR A 619 29.50 3.97 15.75
CA TYR A 619 30.70 4.25 16.55
C TYR A 619 32.00 4.11 15.75
N ASN A 620 31.92 3.68 14.49
CA ASN A 620 33.06 3.70 13.60
C ASN A 620 33.51 5.14 13.31
N LYS A 621 34.83 5.37 13.28
CA LYS A 621 35.43 6.69 13.01
C LYS A 621 35.11 7.23 11.61
N THR A 622 34.74 6.35 10.68
CA THR A 622 34.36 6.72 9.31
C THR A 622 32.85 6.88 9.13
N TYR A 623 32.05 6.71 10.20
CA TYR A 623 30.60 6.89 10.12
C TYR A 623 30.25 8.32 9.70
N GLN A 624 29.36 8.43 8.72
CA GLN A 624 28.78 9.68 8.30
C GLN A 624 27.30 9.70 8.66
N GLU A 625 26.89 10.78 9.33
CA GLU A 625 25.50 11.01 9.73
C GLU A 625 24.61 11.16 8.50
N ARG A 626 23.77 10.15 8.25
CA ARG A 626 22.89 10.11 7.08
C ARG A 626 21.66 9.24 7.30
N ALA A 627 20.59 9.57 6.58
CA ALA A 627 19.38 8.75 6.51
C ALA A 627 18.97 8.44 5.07
N PHE A 628 18.50 7.22 4.86
CA PHE A 628 17.85 6.81 3.61
C PHE A 628 16.34 6.77 3.82
N LEU A 629 15.59 7.18 2.81
CA LEU A 629 14.14 7.28 2.85
C LEU A 629 13.59 6.85 1.50
N ALA A 630 12.43 6.23 1.47
CA ALA A 630 11.79 5.89 0.21
C ALA A 630 10.27 5.86 0.29
N THR A 631 9.68 6.25 -0.83
CA THR A 631 8.35 5.77 -1.25
C THR A 631 8.55 4.77 -2.39
N TYR A 632 7.46 4.35 -3.03
CA TYR A 632 7.55 3.51 -4.23
C TYR A 632 8.32 4.18 -5.39
N GLN A 633 8.25 5.51 -5.52
CA GLN A 633 8.86 6.25 -6.65
C GLN A 633 9.99 7.18 -6.24
N ASN A 634 9.97 7.74 -5.03
CA ASN A 634 10.95 8.74 -4.63
C ASN A 634 11.94 8.11 -3.66
N LEU A 635 13.23 8.30 -3.94
CA LEU A 635 14.36 7.83 -3.15
C LEU A 635 15.07 9.04 -2.54
N GLY A 636 15.15 9.08 -1.21
CA GLY A 636 15.65 10.21 -0.44
C GLY A 636 16.95 9.89 0.29
N TYR A 637 17.92 10.78 0.16
CA TYR A 637 19.19 10.73 0.88
C TYR A 637 19.38 12.01 1.68
N LEU A 638 19.32 11.92 3.00
CA LEU A 638 19.51 13.04 3.92
C LEU A 638 20.92 13.00 4.50
N GLU A 639 21.72 14.02 4.20
CA GLU A 639 23.07 14.24 4.76
C GLU A 639 23.29 15.75 4.89
N ASN A 640 23.91 16.20 5.99
CA ASN A 640 24.22 17.62 6.25
C ASN A 640 23.01 18.57 6.09
N ASP A 641 21.85 18.19 6.64
CA ASP A 641 20.57 18.91 6.52
C ASP A 641 20.06 19.13 5.09
N ILE A 642 20.63 18.44 4.09
CA ILE A 642 20.15 18.45 2.71
C ILE A 642 19.54 17.10 2.38
N LEU A 643 18.26 17.10 2.05
CA LEU A 643 17.55 15.95 1.50
C LEU A 643 17.66 15.99 -0.03
N THR A 644 18.42 15.07 -0.61
CA THR A 644 18.43 14.81 -2.06
C THR A 644 17.36 13.79 -2.41
N VAL A 645 16.42 14.16 -3.27
CA VAL A 645 15.32 13.32 -3.74
C VAL A 645 15.54 12.95 -5.20
N LEU A 646 15.68 11.65 -5.47
CA LEU A 646 15.74 11.07 -6.81
C LEU A 646 14.33 10.57 -7.16
N SER A 647 13.83 10.97 -8.34
CA SER A 647 12.51 10.59 -8.83
C SER A 647 12.58 10.04 -10.26
N PRO A 648 11.54 9.34 -10.74
CA PRO A 648 11.50 8.84 -12.11
C PRO A 648 11.62 9.97 -13.13
N ASN A 649 12.00 9.60 -14.36
CA ASN A 649 12.39 10.52 -15.43
C ASN A 649 13.69 11.28 -15.11
N ARG A 650 14.60 10.67 -14.33
CA ARG A 650 15.91 11.23 -13.99
C ARG A 650 15.84 12.60 -13.33
N LYS A 651 14.78 12.84 -12.57
CA LYS A 651 14.58 14.11 -11.87
C LYS A 651 15.31 14.05 -10.54
N VAL A 652 16.09 15.09 -10.26
CA VAL A 652 16.79 15.28 -8.99
C VAL A 652 16.35 16.61 -8.38
N GLU A 653 15.97 16.58 -7.12
CA GLU A 653 15.65 17.78 -6.34
C GLU A 653 16.39 17.73 -5.01
N GLN A 654 16.73 18.91 -4.47
CA GLN A 654 17.33 19.03 -3.16
C GLN A 654 16.54 20.00 -2.29
N PHE A 655 16.44 19.67 -1.02
CA PHE A 655 15.73 20.46 -0.04
C PHE A 655 16.62 20.68 1.18
N LYS A 656 16.76 21.94 1.61
CA LYS A 656 17.31 22.24 2.93
C LYS A 656 16.25 21.94 3.96
N VAL A 657 16.64 21.15 4.95
CA VAL A 657 15.77 20.62 5.99
C VAL A 657 16.01 21.40 7.27
N THR A 658 14.95 21.76 7.97
CA THR A 658 15.05 22.36 9.30
C THR A 658 13.92 21.84 10.18
N LEU A 659 14.27 21.27 11.33
CA LEU A 659 13.30 20.85 12.34
C LEU A 659 12.69 22.09 13.00
N LYS A 660 11.37 22.17 13.03
CA LYS A 660 10.62 23.23 13.72
C LYS A 660 10.35 22.85 15.18
N GLU A 661 9.93 23.83 15.98
CA GLU A 661 9.53 23.64 17.39
C GLU A 661 8.31 22.70 17.55
N ASP A 662 7.42 22.65 16.56
CA ASP A 662 6.24 21.76 16.55
C ASP A 662 6.56 20.30 16.19
N GLY A 663 7.84 19.98 15.92
CA GLY A 663 8.30 18.64 15.55
C GLY A 663 8.19 18.32 14.06
N GLU A 664 7.62 19.21 13.23
CA GLU A 664 7.60 19.05 11.78
C GLU A 664 8.91 19.50 11.12
N TYR A 665 9.21 18.97 9.93
CA TYR A 665 10.33 19.42 9.13
C TYR A 665 9.89 20.43 8.08
N ARG A 666 10.53 21.61 8.09
CA ARG A 666 10.47 22.55 6.98
C ARG A 666 11.45 22.11 5.89
N MET A 667 10.96 21.96 4.67
CA MET A 667 11.77 21.63 3.49
C MET A 667 11.76 22.79 2.50
N GLU A 668 12.93 23.39 2.30
CA GLU A 668 13.12 24.50 1.37
C GLU A 668 13.85 24.03 0.13
N LYS A 669 13.16 24.04 -1.01
CA LYS A 669 13.74 23.63 -2.28
C LYS A 669 14.95 24.48 -2.64
N GLN A 670 16.06 23.83 -2.95
CA GLN A 670 17.30 24.48 -3.38
C GLN A 670 17.24 24.79 -4.88
N THR A 671 17.69 25.99 -5.26
CA THR A 671 17.73 26.41 -6.67
C THR A 671 18.97 25.90 -7.40
N GLN A 672 20.04 25.61 -6.67
CA GLN A 672 21.27 25.02 -7.19
C GLN A 672 21.52 23.71 -6.45
N LEU A 673 21.88 22.67 -7.22
CA LEU A 673 22.21 21.37 -6.65
C LEU A 673 23.62 21.39 -6.06
N ASP A 674 23.77 20.90 -4.85
CA ASP A 674 25.03 20.41 -4.32
C ASP A 674 25.39 19.11 -5.06
N GLU A 675 26.31 19.22 -6.02
CA GLU A 675 26.75 18.08 -6.83
C GLU A 675 27.40 16.96 -6.00
N TYR A 676 28.05 17.30 -4.89
CA TYR A 676 28.73 16.31 -4.05
C TYR A 676 27.69 15.41 -3.38
N LEU A 677 26.69 16.02 -2.73
CA LEU A 677 25.60 15.28 -2.10
C LEU A 677 24.72 14.56 -3.12
N MET A 678 24.48 15.17 -4.28
CA MET A 678 23.76 14.52 -5.38
C MET A 678 24.48 13.25 -5.85
N LYS A 679 25.79 13.33 -6.13
CA LYS A 679 26.59 12.19 -6.60
C LYS A 679 26.61 11.06 -5.57
N ARG A 680 26.67 11.38 -4.27
CA ARG A 680 26.58 10.39 -3.18
C ARG A 680 25.21 9.74 -3.12
N ALA A 681 24.13 10.51 -3.20
CA ALA A 681 22.78 9.97 -3.24
C ALA A 681 22.61 8.99 -4.42
N VAL A 682 22.99 9.42 -5.63
CA VAL A 682 22.91 8.58 -6.84
C VAL A 682 23.77 7.33 -6.71
N ALA A 683 25.02 7.46 -6.25
CA ALA A 683 25.93 6.33 -6.11
C ALA A 683 25.40 5.26 -5.14
N ASN A 684 24.86 5.67 -3.98
CA ASN A 684 24.30 4.74 -3.01
C ASN A 684 23.14 3.93 -3.58
N TYR A 685 22.16 4.59 -4.21
CA TYR A 685 21.01 3.90 -4.77
C TYR A 685 21.36 3.09 -6.02
N GLN A 686 22.23 3.61 -6.89
CA GLN A 686 22.66 2.92 -8.10
C GLN A 686 23.43 1.64 -7.78
N VAL A 687 24.43 1.69 -6.89
CA VAL A 687 25.22 0.50 -6.52
C VAL A 687 24.36 -0.47 -5.70
N ALA A 688 23.49 0.02 -4.81
CA ALA A 688 22.55 -0.86 -4.12
C ALA A 688 21.60 -1.56 -5.10
N SER A 689 21.15 -0.90 -6.17
CA SER A 689 20.28 -1.49 -7.19
C SER A 689 20.98 -2.50 -8.11
N TYR A 690 22.29 -2.70 -7.96
CA TYR A 690 23.04 -3.65 -8.75
C TYR A 690 22.74 -5.07 -8.27
N ASP A 691 21.81 -5.74 -8.95
CA ASP A 691 21.51 -7.16 -8.73
C ASP A 691 22.56 -8.06 -9.40
N LYS A 692 22.83 -9.20 -8.76
CA LYS A 692 23.48 -10.36 -9.38
C LYS A 692 22.49 -11.50 -9.49
#